data_AF-A0A284R4B7-F1
#
_entry.id   AF-A0A284R4B7-F1
#
_cell.length_a   1.000
_cell.length_b   1.000
_cell.length_c   1.000
_cell.angle_alpha   90.00
_cell.angle_beta   90.00
_cell.angle_gamma   90.00
#
_symmetry.space_group_name_H-M   'P 1'
#
loop_
_entity.id
_entity.type
_entity.pdbx_description
1 polymer ?
#
loop_
_entity_poly.entity_id
_entity_poly.type
_entity_poly.pdbx_seq_one_letter_code
_entity_poly.pdbx_strand_id
1 'polypeptide(L)'
;MALPTTFPSDWHPCKGCACVNHAIPSYRFSVTDADGPLTDHPHIGKLARSNDAPNPSEEKILQQMMSDTGKRIDAVDAHVQELKALRQAFIARVDEELSTLDKERQRLSDSIQERQNVLGALRRMPKEVLAHIFLHTIVFPFPQRKPTSYGLWSSFFAKRHPLLLFELVSRNWKDVLDTFPNLWSYVNILIDRMPSNTYIRYIGNQLSRSRQCPLSISICHSDSVSVTRLGAFPAAILMTLFTVSPRVETLRLCLPGKYFADMQQLHLSFPNLQDLVLISSSDTSEVAQHLHFGSLPHLRLFQTVDISNAYTLSIPWHQITLFTDVHSQVGHGPPAHRVLDILKMMSCLSICRFSLDLQPLTIDVVEETTLSQLHSVTLSSVYRQGFDFPPVIPFVLNSLKLPALSDLSINCLSSFASRDQDTTFTSIRQLIERSHSPLTSLRFDNGEIIKDDLIHFLSNTPTLKDLRLTNVGRGITDEVVNELARRVDTESGSSVPALVPRLHTLHLSGHLDFQVELYVGMVESRWTCHPRHLKSVNICRFMDRRREREEEEADVLALSRLDVLVSEGLNATSSNMSQDTVDDDPVERILNDVESLKKGEVKTDRNKQKEFTILLVGETGVGKTSFLSLTANVLNGKRPDNYEEFYDLDNEAGASMALPSAFSTPQAWLIPAVFNGTSYTRGVSLRRYRTASSPSTQSSILANGAVPRLTVGTDYALSTLSAIFPRTLAENVGFLFTNVSSPLSWNFDLGSLPSALQGNMHFLLDNPVAMQKKYRQMERDRTIPVQTKKRLRQAVLAGEGKALDMLVEMFDWLDGLKPQPTTGIMSLYDQSEEIEMDIANTLANMHLAAKTDQVLDNVQRQLDRAEADMKTYEK
;
A
#
# COMPACT_ATOMS: atom_id res chain seq x y z
N MET A 1 78.97 18.14 -4.11
CA MET A 1 78.53 19.39 -3.45
C MET A 1 77.24 19.09 -2.68
N ALA A 2 77.24 19.45 -1.38
CA ALA A 2 76.15 19.50 -0.38
C ALA A 2 75.04 18.41 -0.36
N LEU A 3 75.02 17.66 0.75
CA LEU A 3 73.96 16.74 1.23
C LEU A 3 72.59 17.43 1.37
N PRO A 4 71.44 16.75 1.17
CA PRO A 4 70.17 17.27 1.64
C PRO A 4 69.94 16.90 3.10
N THR A 5 69.67 17.95 3.87
CA THR A 5 69.18 18.00 5.26
C THR A 5 67.94 17.14 5.47
N THR A 6 67.95 16.32 6.51
CA THR A 6 66.74 15.73 7.12
C THR A 6 65.72 16.83 7.44
N PHE A 7 64.48 16.67 6.98
CA PHE A 7 63.41 17.63 7.21
C PHE A 7 63.01 17.69 8.70
N PRO A 8 62.60 18.86 9.22
CA PRO A 8 61.95 18.95 10.53
C PRO A 8 60.57 18.29 10.48
N SER A 9 60.19 17.60 11.56
CA SER A 9 58.90 16.92 11.75
C SER A 9 57.66 17.82 11.58
N ASP A 10 57.85 19.14 11.56
CA ASP A 10 56.80 20.16 11.70
C ASP A 10 56.53 20.95 10.40
N TRP A 11 56.80 20.35 9.23
CA TRP A 11 56.60 21.02 7.94
C TRP A 11 55.11 21.30 7.64
N HIS A 12 54.79 22.53 7.21
CA HIS A 12 53.42 22.96 6.87
C HIS A 12 53.41 24.05 5.78
N PRO A 13 52.53 23.97 4.76
CA PRO A 13 52.48 24.95 3.69
C PRO A 13 51.99 26.31 4.20
N CYS A 14 52.85 27.33 4.13
CA CYS A 14 52.47 28.72 4.45
C CYS A 14 51.98 29.44 3.19
N LYS A 15 51.01 30.35 3.33
CA LYS A 15 50.66 31.31 2.26
C LYS A 15 51.37 32.64 2.51
N GLY A 16 52.17 33.09 1.55
CA GLY A 16 52.73 34.45 1.51
C GLY A 16 53.97 34.67 2.39
N CYS A 17 54.74 33.63 2.72
CA CYS A 17 55.93 33.74 3.57
C CYS A 17 57.20 33.18 2.89
N ALA A 18 58.37 33.72 3.24
CA ALA A 18 59.68 33.34 2.65
C ALA A 18 60.38 32.19 3.40
N CYS A 19 59.62 31.30 4.08
CA CYS A 19 60.20 30.20 4.86
C CYS A 19 60.46 28.94 4.00
N VAL A 20 61.22 27.99 4.56
CA VAL A 20 61.61 26.72 3.92
C VAL A 20 60.40 25.84 3.54
N ASN A 21 59.20 26.18 4.01
CA ASN A 21 57.97 25.44 3.71
C ASN A 21 57.20 25.91 2.46
N HIS A 22 57.78 26.82 1.66
CA HIS A 22 57.13 27.41 0.49
C HIS A 22 57.26 26.58 -0.81
N ALA A 23 58.10 25.54 -0.84
CA ALA A 23 58.32 24.74 -2.04
C ALA A 23 58.39 23.24 -1.73
N ILE A 24 57.73 22.42 -2.55
CA ILE A 24 57.95 20.97 -2.59
C ILE A 24 59.40 20.74 -3.05
N PRO A 25 60.19 19.86 -2.41
CA PRO A 25 61.57 19.63 -2.80
C PRO A 25 61.68 19.22 -4.28
N SER A 26 62.57 19.89 -5.02
CA SER A 26 62.93 19.50 -6.38
C SER A 26 64.19 18.63 -6.35
N TYR A 27 64.08 17.37 -6.74
CA TYR A 27 65.24 16.47 -6.82
C TYR A 27 65.91 16.62 -8.20
N ARG A 28 67.21 16.93 -8.21
CA ARG A 28 68.03 16.90 -9.44
C ARG A 28 68.95 15.70 -9.38
N PHE A 29 68.80 14.79 -10.34
CA PHE A 29 69.65 13.61 -10.46
C PHE A 29 70.85 13.95 -11.35
N SER A 30 72.08 13.78 -10.84
CA SER A 30 73.30 13.87 -11.65
C SER A 30 73.63 12.48 -12.20
N VAL A 31 73.72 12.35 -13.53
CA VAL A 31 74.27 11.18 -14.20
C VAL A 31 75.77 11.16 -13.96
N THR A 32 76.29 10.08 -13.38
CA THR A 32 77.73 9.86 -13.17
C THR A 32 78.29 8.93 -14.25
N ASP A 33 79.61 8.90 -14.44
CA ASP A 33 80.25 8.00 -15.44
C ASP A 33 79.97 6.50 -15.19
N ALA A 34 79.51 6.14 -13.98
CA ALA A 34 79.06 4.79 -13.65
C ALA A 34 77.65 4.44 -14.18
N ASP A 35 76.88 5.44 -14.61
CA ASP A 35 75.52 5.31 -15.15
C ASP A 35 75.49 5.22 -16.69
N GLY A 36 76.64 5.40 -17.35
CA GLY A 36 76.79 5.29 -18.79
C GLY A 36 76.63 3.84 -19.27
N PRO A 37 76.28 3.62 -20.55
CA PRO A 37 76.20 2.28 -21.11
C PRO A 37 77.56 1.59 -20.96
N LEU A 38 77.54 0.32 -20.53
CA LEU A 38 78.74 -0.46 -20.22
C LEU A 38 79.78 -0.43 -21.35
N THR A 39 79.31 -0.28 -22.60
CA THR A 39 80.11 -0.18 -23.83
C THR A 39 81.15 0.94 -23.82
N ASP A 40 80.93 1.99 -23.02
CA ASP A 40 81.73 3.20 -23.02
C ASP A 40 82.75 3.21 -21.86
N HIS A 41 82.73 2.19 -21.00
CA HIS A 41 83.63 2.09 -19.86
C HIS A 41 85.05 1.66 -20.30
N PRO A 42 86.11 2.40 -19.94
CA PRO A 42 87.46 2.23 -20.50
C PRO A 42 88.09 0.85 -20.22
N HIS A 43 87.68 0.18 -19.15
CA HIS A 43 88.25 -1.12 -18.74
C HIS A 43 87.38 -2.35 -19.01
N ILE A 44 86.06 -2.20 -19.10
CA ILE A 44 85.10 -3.32 -19.20
C ILE A 44 84.16 -3.23 -20.41
N GLY A 45 84.22 -2.14 -21.21
CA GLY A 45 83.35 -1.98 -22.38
C GLY A 45 83.55 -3.01 -23.49
N LYS A 46 84.72 -3.66 -23.53
CA LYS A 46 84.97 -4.83 -24.40
C LYS A 46 84.04 -6.01 -24.07
N LEU A 47 83.66 -6.20 -22.80
CA LEU A 47 82.79 -7.29 -22.36
C LEU A 47 81.34 -7.10 -22.84
N ALA A 48 80.93 -5.86 -23.11
CA ALA A 48 79.61 -5.59 -23.70
C ALA A 48 79.54 -5.95 -25.20
N ARG A 49 80.69 -6.21 -25.84
CA ARG A 49 80.82 -6.52 -27.27
C ARG A 49 81.45 -7.90 -27.53
N SER A 50 81.68 -8.69 -26.49
CA SER A 50 82.28 -10.03 -26.55
C SER A 50 81.56 -10.97 -25.60
N ASN A 51 81.60 -12.28 -25.90
CA ASN A 51 81.10 -13.34 -25.01
C ASN A 51 82.22 -13.93 -24.12
N ASP A 52 83.35 -13.25 -24.01
CA ASP A 52 84.45 -13.66 -23.13
C ASP A 52 84.05 -13.56 -21.65
N ALA A 53 84.48 -14.53 -20.84
CA ALA A 53 84.25 -14.49 -19.40
C ALA A 53 85.06 -13.34 -18.75
N PRO A 54 84.46 -12.55 -17.83
CA PRO A 54 85.17 -11.49 -17.14
C PRO A 54 86.28 -12.08 -16.28
N ASN A 55 87.45 -11.44 -16.29
CA ASN A 55 88.52 -11.84 -15.38
C ASN A 55 88.23 -11.36 -13.94
N PRO A 56 88.93 -11.89 -12.92
CA PRO A 56 88.64 -11.57 -11.51
C PRO A 56 88.70 -10.08 -11.15
N SER A 57 89.48 -9.28 -11.88
CA SER A 57 89.55 -7.83 -11.66
C SER A 57 88.35 -7.08 -12.27
N GLU A 58 87.87 -7.54 -13.43
CA GLU A 58 86.67 -7.02 -14.10
C GLU A 58 85.40 -7.37 -13.32
N GLU A 59 85.32 -8.59 -12.78
CA GLU A 59 84.23 -9.03 -11.91
C GLU A 59 84.12 -8.16 -10.65
N LYS A 60 85.26 -7.83 -10.02
CA LYS A 60 85.31 -6.94 -8.85
C LYS A 60 84.83 -5.52 -9.17
N ILE A 61 85.14 -5.00 -10.37
CA ILE A 61 84.66 -3.69 -10.83
C ILE A 61 83.14 -3.73 -11.04
N LEU A 62 82.61 -4.77 -11.68
CA LEU A 62 81.16 -4.95 -11.88
C LEU A 62 80.41 -5.08 -10.56
N GLN A 63 80.91 -5.88 -9.62
CA GLN A 63 80.32 -6.02 -8.29
C GLN A 63 80.32 -4.70 -7.51
N GLN A 64 81.39 -3.90 -7.64
CA GLN A 64 81.47 -2.57 -7.03
C GLN A 64 80.46 -1.61 -7.66
N MET A 65 80.35 -1.57 -8.99
CA MET A 65 79.34 -0.77 -9.70
C MET A 65 77.91 -1.17 -9.30
N MET A 66 77.63 -2.48 -9.20
CA MET A 66 76.33 -2.98 -8.76
C MET A 66 76.03 -2.60 -7.30
N SER A 67 77.02 -2.66 -6.41
CA SER A 67 76.87 -2.25 -5.01
C SER A 67 76.60 -0.75 -4.88
N ASP A 68 77.34 0.08 -5.62
CA ASP A 68 77.20 1.54 -5.57
C ASP A 68 75.89 2.01 -6.19
N THR A 69 75.44 1.38 -7.29
CA THR A 69 74.11 1.59 -7.86
C THR A 69 73.00 1.11 -6.92
N GLY A 70 73.17 -0.06 -6.27
CA GLY A 70 72.23 -0.57 -5.27
C GLY A 70 72.02 0.40 -4.10
N LYS A 71 73.11 0.94 -3.53
CA LYS A 71 73.03 1.96 -2.46
C LYS A 71 72.31 3.23 -2.89
N ARG A 72 72.43 3.62 -4.17
CA ARG A 72 71.72 4.79 -4.72
C ARG A 72 70.23 4.51 -4.89
N ILE A 73 69.84 3.30 -5.28
CA ILE A 73 68.44 2.87 -5.30
C ILE A 73 67.86 2.93 -3.89
N ASP A 74 68.54 2.37 -2.90
CA ASP A 74 68.10 2.40 -1.50
C ASP A 74 67.91 3.84 -0.99
N ALA A 75 68.81 4.75 -1.35
CA ALA A 75 68.70 6.17 -1.00
C ALA A 75 67.51 6.87 -1.69
N VAL A 76 67.23 6.56 -2.96
CA VAL A 76 66.07 7.09 -3.68
C VAL A 76 64.78 6.54 -3.09
N ASP A 77 64.71 5.24 -2.79
CA ASP A 77 63.54 4.61 -2.18
C ASP A 77 63.24 5.18 -0.79
N ALA A 78 64.27 5.50 0.01
CA ALA A 78 64.10 6.20 1.28
C ALA A 78 63.44 7.58 1.10
N HIS A 79 63.86 8.37 0.12
CA HIS A 79 63.23 9.66 -0.19
C HIS A 79 61.80 9.52 -0.72
N VAL A 80 61.51 8.49 -1.52
CA VAL A 80 60.14 8.20 -1.97
C VAL A 80 59.21 7.88 -0.80
N GLN A 81 59.68 7.10 0.19
CA GLN A 81 58.91 6.79 1.39
C GLN A 81 58.64 8.05 2.25
N GLU A 82 59.62 8.93 2.39
CA GLU A 82 59.47 10.20 3.10
C GLU A 82 58.41 11.10 2.45
N LEU A 83 58.42 11.24 1.12
CA LEU A 83 57.39 11.99 0.38
C LEU A 83 55.99 11.35 0.49
N LYS A 84 55.91 10.01 0.49
CA LYS A 84 54.63 9.30 0.68
C LYS A 84 54.05 9.55 2.08
N ALA A 85 54.88 9.53 3.11
CA ALA A 85 54.45 9.82 4.49
C ALA A 85 53.94 11.26 4.62
N LEU A 86 54.64 12.23 4.03
CA LEU A 86 54.24 13.64 4.03
C LEU A 86 52.91 13.85 3.30
N ARG A 87 52.71 13.21 2.14
CA ARG A 87 51.42 13.22 1.43
C ARG A 87 50.28 12.71 2.31
N GLN A 88 50.48 11.60 3.02
CA GLN A 88 49.43 10.99 3.83
C GLN A 88 49.05 11.87 5.02
N ALA A 89 50.04 12.50 5.68
CA ALA A 89 49.79 13.44 6.78
C ALA A 89 49.03 14.69 6.31
N PHE A 90 49.35 15.21 5.12
CA PHE A 90 48.65 16.35 4.53
C PHE A 90 47.18 16.03 4.22
N ILE A 91 46.91 14.87 3.61
CA ILE A 91 45.54 14.41 3.33
C ILE A 91 44.74 14.30 4.64
N ALA A 92 45.28 13.64 5.66
CA ALA A 92 44.59 13.46 6.94
C ALA A 92 44.19 14.79 7.61
N ARG A 93 45.07 15.80 7.54
CA ARG A 93 44.78 17.13 8.11
C ARG A 93 43.73 17.90 7.30
N VAL A 94 43.77 17.81 5.97
CA VAL A 94 42.74 18.40 5.10
C VAL A 94 41.39 17.74 5.37
N ASP A 95 41.35 16.42 5.53
CA ASP A 95 40.12 15.68 5.88
C ASP A 95 39.58 16.09 7.26
N GLU A 96 40.46 16.37 8.23
CA GLU A 96 40.08 16.89 9.55
C GLU A 96 39.49 18.32 9.46
N GLU A 97 40.11 19.21 8.69
CA GLU A 97 39.54 20.55 8.44
C GLU A 97 38.22 20.50 7.66
N LEU A 98 38.08 19.61 6.68
CA LEU A 98 36.81 19.40 5.99
C LEU A 98 35.73 18.87 6.95
N SER A 99 36.08 17.92 7.82
CA SER A 99 35.15 17.41 8.84
C SER A 99 34.69 18.49 9.81
N THR A 100 35.56 19.41 10.21
CA THR A 100 35.18 20.53 11.08
C THR A 100 34.29 21.55 10.36
N LEU A 101 34.57 21.85 9.09
CA LEU A 101 33.71 22.73 8.28
C LEU A 101 32.34 22.11 8.00
N ASP A 102 32.26 20.80 7.76
CA ASP A 102 30.99 20.08 7.57
C ASP A 102 30.14 20.09 8.85
N LYS A 103 30.77 19.93 10.02
CA LYS A 103 30.09 20.08 11.32
C LYS A 103 29.51 21.49 11.49
N GLU A 104 30.25 22.53 11.14
CA GLU A 104 29.76 23.91 11.26
C GLU A 104 28.65 24.19 10.23
N ARG A 105 28.76 23.66 9.01
CA ARG A 105 27.71 23.74 7.99
C ARG A 105 26.42 23.09 8.48
N GLN A 106 26.51 21.89 9.08
CA GLN A 106 25.36 21.21 9.66
C GLN A 106 24.72 22.05 10.76
N ARG A 107 25.53 22.58 11.69
CA ARG A 107 25.06 23.47 12.78
C ARG A 107 24.31 24.69 12.25
N LEU A 108 24.82 25.33 11.20
CA LEU A 108 24.19 26.49 10.58
C LEU A 108 22.89 26.11 9.85
N SER A 109 22.86 24.96 9.16
CA SER A 109 21.66 24.45 8.49
C SER A 109 20.55 24.12 9.49
N ASP A 110 20.88 23.44 10.59
CA ASP A 110 19.95 23.14 11.68
C ASP A 110 19.36 24.43 12.26
N SER A 111 20.20 25.46 12.42
CA SER A 111 19.79 26.78 12.88
C SER A 111 18.85 27.51 11.90
N ILE A 112 19.04 27.34 10.58
CA ILE A 112 18.11 27.87 9.57
C ILE A 112 16.78 27.14 9.63
N GLN A 113 16.79 25.81 9.69
CA GLN A 113 15.58 24.99 9.77
C GLN A 113 14.75 25.36 11.01
N GLU A 114 15.39 25.56 12.16
CA GLU A 114 14.73 26.00 13.40
C GLU A 114 14.00 27.34 13.20
N ARG A 115 14.66 28.33 12.58
CA ARG A 115 14.05 29.64 12.28
C ARG A 115 12.93 29.55 11.23
N GLN A 116 13.08 28.70 10.21
CA GLN A 116 12.05 28.47 9.19
C GLN A 116 10.80 27.81 9.80
N ASN A 117 10.96 26.86 10.71
CA ASN A 117 9.86 26.25 11.45
C ASN A 117 9.07 27.30 12.25
N VAL A 118 9.78 28.29 12.82
CA VAL A 118 9.14 29.42 13.52
C VAL A 118 8.35 30.32 12.57
N LEU A 119 8.80 30.46 11.32
CA LEU A 119 8.13 31.23 10.27
C LEU A 119 7.12 30.39 9.45
N GLY A 120 6.84 29.15 9.84
CA GLY A 120 6.00 28.21 9.07
C GLY A 120 4.61 28.77 8.72
N ALA A 121 4.09 28.37 7.56
CA ALA A 121 2.82 28.86 7.01
C ALA A 121 1.64 28.69 7.98
N LEU A 122 1.59 27.60 8.75
CA LEU A 122 0.53 27.31 9.74
C LEU A 122 0.40 28.39 10.84
N ARG A 123 1.47 29.13 11.15
CA ARG A 123 1.44 30.21 12.16
C ARG A 123 0.93 31.54 11.59
N ARG A 124 0.93 31.68 10.26
CA ARG A 124 0.51 32.89 9.53
C ARG A 124 -0.85 32.73 8.85
N MET A 125 -1.46 31.55 8.92
CA MET A 125 -2.78 31.29 8.33
C MET A 125 -3.89 32.06 9.06
N PRO A 126 -4.88 32.59 8.33
CA PRO A 126 -6.11 33.12 8.91
C PRO A 126 -6.85 32.07 9.74
N LYS A 127 -7.57 32.52 10.76
CA LYS A 127 -8.25 31.64 11.71
C LYS A 127 -9.36 30.82 11.05
N GLU A 128 -10.00 31.38 10.03
CA GLU A 128 -11.06 30.75 9.23
C GLU A 128 -10.51 29.54 8.46
N VAL A 129 -9.32 29.67 7.88
CA VAL A 129 -8.65 28.58 7.16
C VAL A 129 -8.25 27.47 8.12
N LEU A 130 -7.68 27.83 9.28
CA LEU A 130 -7.37 26.87 10.34
C LEU A 130 -8.63 26.15 10.85
N ALA A 131 -9.75 26.86 11.02
CA ALA A 131 -11.02 26.28 11.41
C ALA A 131 -11.53 25.29 10.35
N HIS A 132 -11.45 25.63 9.07
CA HIS A 132 -11.78 24.70 7.99
C HIS A 132 -10.89 23.45 8.00
N ILE A 133 -9.58 23.60 8.21
CA ILE A 133 -8.67 22.46 8.36
C ILE A 133 -9.08 21.60 9.55
N PHE A 134 -9.37 22.21 10.71
CA PHE A 134 -9.82 21.48 11.91
C PHE A 134 -11.11 20.71 11.65
N LEU A 135 -12.07 21.32 10.93
CA LEU A 135 -13.31 20.66 10.55
C LEU A 135 -13.06 19.38 9.74
N HIS A 136 -12.11 19.40 8.80
CA HIS A 136 -11.72 18.21 8.02
C HIS A 136 -11.06 17.10 8.85
N THR A 137 -10.60 17.40 10.06
CA THR A 137 -10.06 16.38 10.97
C THR A 137 -11.13 15.70 11.83
N ILE A 138 -12.32 16.28 11.91
CA ILE A 138 -13.42 15.74 12.71
C ILE A 138 -14.00 14.54 11.99
N VAL A 139 -14.02 13.40 12.68
CA VAL A 139 -14.61 12.17 12.17
C VAL A 139 -16.05 12.06 12.69
N PHE A 140 -17.02 12.26 11.81
CA PHE A 140 -18.46 12.14 12.13
C PHE A 140 -19.25 11.49 10.98
N PRO A 141 -20.12 10.50 11.28
CA PRO A 141 -20.20 9.77 12.54
C PRO A 141 -18.93 8.93 12.77
N PHE A 142 -18.84 8.19 13.89
CA PHE A 142 -17.78 7.20 14.03
C PHE A 142 -17.80 6.21 12.84
N PRO A 143 -16.62 5.86 12.28
CA PRO A 143 -16.54 4.96 11.15
C PRO A 143 -16.97 3.56 11.58
N GLN A 144 -17.89 2.98 10.80
CA GLN A 144 -18.35 1.60 10.95
C GLN A 144 -17.37 0.64 10.28
N ARG A 145 -16.96 -0.43 10.96
CA ARG A 145 -16.30 -1.57 10.32
C ARG A 145 -17.35 -2.41 9.58
N LYS A 146 -17.05 -2.86 8.36
CA LYS A 146 -17.90 -3.86 7.68
C LYS A 146 -17.80 -5.20 8.41
N PRO A 147 -18.89 -5.98 8.54
CA PRO A 147 -18.84 -7.30 9.16
C PRO A 147 -17.91 -8.23 8.37
N THR A 148 -17.07 -8.98 9.08
CA THR A 148 -16.36 -10.14 8.50
C THR A 148 -17.35 -11.28 8.26
N SER A 149 -17.10 -12.10 7.24
CA SER A 149 -17.97 -13.14 6.66
C SER A 149 -18.51 -14.20 7.64
N TYR A 150 -18.05 -14.22 8.88
CA TYR A 150 -18.57 -15.02 9.97
C TYR A 150 -19.09 -14.04 11.01
N GLY A 151 -20.41 -13.88 11.03
CA GLY A 151 -21.10 -12.74 11.61
C GLY A 151 -20.59 -12.32 12.97
N LEU A 152 -20.23 -11.03 13.09
CA LEU A 152 -20.39 -10.20 14.29
C LEU A 152 -20.02 -8.74 13.93
N TRP A 153 -21.07 -8.00 13.58
CA TRP A 153 -21.33 -6.56 13.81
C TRP A 153 -20.35 -5.48 13.30
N SER A 154 -20.88 -4.28 13.13
CA SER A 154 -20.12 -3.09 12.76
C SER A 154 -19.45 -2.46 13.99
N SER A 155 -18.14 -2.64 14.13
CA SER A 155 -17.37 -2.02 15.23
C SER A 155 -17.09 -0.54 14.99
N PHE A 156 -17.08 0.25 16.07
CA PHE A 156 -16.76 1.68 16.05
C PHE A 156 -15.43 1.98 16.78
N PHE A 157 -14.51 2.67 16.12
CA PHE A 157 -13.25 3.11 16.75
C PHE A 157 -13.36 4.51 17.34
N ALA A 158 -13.38 4.57 18.67
CA ALA A 158 -13.30 5.81 19.42
C ALA A 158 -11.87 6.37 19.42
N LYS A 159 -11.48 7.12 18.38
CA LYS A 159 -10.24 7.92 18.43
C LYS A 159 -10.43 9.11 19.40
N ARG A 160 -9.35 9.56 20.06
CA ARG A 160 -9.37 10.78 20.88
C ARG A 160 -9.84 11.95 19.99
N HIS A 161 -10.73 12.78 20.51
CA HIS A 161 -11.26 13.91 19.75
C HIS A 161 -10.13 14.88 19.39
N PRO A 162 -9.89 15.18 18.10
CA PRO A 162 -8.72 15.93 17.66
C PRO A 162 -8.68 17.36 18.23
N LEU A 163 -9.85 17.97 18.44
CA LEU A 163 -9.94 19.35 18.94
C LEU A 163 -9.31 19.54 20.34
N LEU A 164 -9.36 18.53 21.22
CA LEU A 164 -8.69 18.63 22.52
C LEU A 164 -7.16 18.65 22.37
N LEU A 165 -6.63 17.91 21.39
CA LEU A 165 -5.20 17.93 21.10
C LEU A 165 -4.80 19.28 20.51
N PHE A 166 -5.64 19.85 19.63
CA PHE A 166 -5.38 21.16 19.02
C PHE A 166 -5.32 22.29 20.04
N GLU A 167 -6.11 22.22 21.12
CA GLU A 167 -6.06 23.18 22.21
C GLU A 167 -4.69 23.23 22.92
N LEU A 168 -3.96 22.11 22.92
CA LEU A 168 -2.65 21.98 23.55
C LEU A 168 -1.48 22.41 22.64
N VAL A 169 -1.73 22.65 21.36
CA VAL A 169 -0.67 22.95 20.39
C VAL A 169 -0.16 24.38 20.53
N SER A 170 -1.05 25.38 20.52
CA SER A 170 -0.67 26.79 20.63
C SER A 170 -1.82 27.67 21.10
N ARG A 171 -1.49 28.89 21.58
CA ARG A 171 -2.50 29.90 21.94
C ARG A 171 -3.36 30.30 20.75
N ASN A 172 -2.79 30.38 19.54
CA ASN A 172 -3.53 30.71 18.32
C ASN A 172 -4.55 29.62 17.97
N TRP A 173 -4.15 28.33 18.08
CA TRP A 173 -5.05 27.22 17.80
C TRP A 173 -6.18 27.13 18.83
N LYS A 174 -5.88 27.37 20.11
CA LYS A 174 -6.90 27.50 21.15
C LYS A 174 -7.88 28.63 20.85
N ASP A 175 -7.38 29.80 20.45
CA ASP A 175 -8.21 30.95 20.09
C ASP A 175 -9.12 30.68 18.86
N VAL A 176 -8.63 29.93 17.86
CA VAL A 176 -9.46 29.42 16.75
C VAL A 176 -10.61 28.56 17.31
N LEU A 177 -10.30 27.59 18.18
CA LEU A 177 -11.32 26.71 18.76
C LEU A 177 -12.38 27.45 19.60
N ASP A 178 -12.02 28.59 20.20
CA ASP A 178 -12.93 29.43 20.99
C ASP A 178 -13.73 30.41 20.11
N THR A 179 -13.19 30.79 18.95
CA THR A 179 -13.84 31.68 17.98
C THR A 179 -14.91 30.95 17.16
N PHE A 180 -14.66 29.68 16.80
CA PHE A 180 -15.51 28.90 15.88
C PHE A 180 -16.30 27.79 16.62
N PRO A 181 -17.50 28.10 17.17
CA PRO A 181 -18.30 27.15 17.93
C PRO A 181 -18.83 25.97 17.10
N ASN A 182 -18.97 26.12 15.77
CA ASN A 182 -19.40 25.06 14.86
C ASN A 182 -18.45 23.86 14.83
N LEU A 183 -17.18 24.03 15.19
CA LEU A 183 -16.25 22.91 15.34
C LEU A 183 -16.71 21.92 16.43
N TRP A 184 -17.45 22.40 17.42
CA TRP A 184 -17.94 21.59 18.54
C TRP A 184 -19.33 20.99 18.29
N SER A 185 -19.95 21.27 17.14
CA SER A 185 -21.31 20.83 16.79
C SER A 185 -21.45 19.34 16.48
N TYR A 186 -20.35 18.66 16.14
CA TYR A 186 -20.34 17.23 15.79
C TYR A 186 -20.01 16.38 17.00
N VAL A 187 -21.03 15.81 17.63
CA VAL A 187 -20.91 15.16 18.94
C VAL A 187 -21.10 13.66 18.78
N ASN A 188 -20.05 12.89 19.07
CA ASN A 188 -20.14 11.44 19.13
C ASN A 188 -20.13 10.96 20.59
N ILE A 189 -21.16 10.22 20.98
CA ILE A 189 -21.38 9.71 22.34
C ILE A 189 -21.26 8.18 22.33
N LEU A 190 -20.44 7.64 23.21
CA LEU A 190 -20.31 6.20 23.46
C LEU A 190 -20.91 5.86 24.81
N ILE A 191 -21.97 5.05 24.79
CA ILE A 191 -22.74 4.69 25.97
C ILE A 191 -21.86 4.01 27.02
N ASP A 192 -20.96 3.12 26.60
CA ASP A 192 -20.10 2.35 27.51
C ASP A 192 -19.11 3.20 28.30
N ARG A 193 -18.85 4.42 27.83
CA ARG A 193 -17.96 5.37 28.50
C ARG A 193 -18.70 6.29 29.47
N MET A 194 -20.04 6.26 29.49
CA MET A 194 -20.86 7.11 30.37
C MET A 194 -20.61 6.91 31.87
N PRO A 195 -20.24 5.72 32.39
CA PRO A 195 -19.84 5.61 33.80
C PRO A 195 -18.63 6.47 34.19
N SER A 196 -17.86 6.96 33.21
CA SER A 196 -16.74 7.88 33.46
C SER A 196 -17.20 9.32 33.62
N ASN A 197 -17.06 9.87 34.82
CA ASN A 197 -17.29 11.30 35.10
C ASN A 197 -16.45 12.22 34.20
N THR A 198 -15.23 11.81 33.83
CA THR A 198 -14.37 12.56 32.91
C THR A 198 -14.99 12.64 31.51
N TYR A 199 -15.58 11.54 31.05
CA TYR A 199 -16.25 11.51 29.75
C TYR A 199 -17.55 12.33 29.73
N ILE A 200 -18.36 12.25 30.80
CA ILE A 200 -19.55 13.10 30.95
C ILE A 200 -19.18 14.58 30.90
N ARG A 201 -18.16 14.99 31.68
CA ARG A 201 -17.66 16.38 31.68
C ARG A 201 -17.17 16.81 30.31
N TYR A 202 -16.51 15.90 29.58
CA TYR A 202 -16.06 16.16 28.23
C TYR A 202 -17.24 16.45 27.28
N ILE A 203 -18.27 15.61 27.27
CA ILE A 203 -19.47 15.83 26.44
C ILE A 203 -20.17 17.13 26.83
N GLY A 204 -20.32 17.39 28.13
CA GLY A 204 -20.89 18.65 28.62
C GLY A 204 -20.09 19.88 28.17
N ASN A 205 -18.75 19.81 28.21
CA ASN A 205 -17.88 20.89 27.75
C ASN A 205 -18.00 21.09 26.23
N GLN A 206 -18.01 20.02 25.45
CA GLN A 206 -18.20 20.08 24.00
C GLN A 206 -19.54 20.74 23.64
N LEU A 207 -20.63 20.34 24.30
CA LEU A 207 -21.94 20.94 24.08
C LEU A 207 -21.99 22.41 24.51
N SER A 208 -21.33 22.78 25.60
CA SER A 208 -21.20 24.19 26.01
C SER A 208 -20.46 25.03 24.97
N ARG A 209 -19.34 24.52 24.44
CA ARG A 209 -18.52 25.23 23.43
C ARG A 209 -19.20 25.34 22.07
N SER A 210 -20.15 24.46 21.75
CA SER A 210 -20.97 24.56 20.55
C SER A 210 -21.98 25.74 20.57
N ARG A 211 -22.16 26.39 21.73
CA ARG A 211 -23.02 27.56 21.93
C ARG A 211 -24.45 27.38 21.40
N GLN A 212 -24.81 28.04 20.30
CA GLN A 212 -26.14 27.97 19.67
C GLN A 212 -26.08 27.34 18.28
N CYS A 213 -24.93 26.81 17.87
CA CYS A 213 -24.81 26.16 16.57
C CYS A 213 -25.73 24.92 16.50
N PRO A 214 -26.28 24.61 15.31
CA PRO A 214 -26.96 23.34 15.07
C PRO A 214 -26.05 22.16 15.44
N LEU A 215 -26.65 21.08 15.93
CA LEU A 215 -25.92 19.92 16.44
C LEU A 215 -26.18 18.69 15.57
N SER A 216 -25.10 17.96 15.29
CA SER A 216 -25.14 16.62 14.72
C SER A 216 -24.67 15.64 15.79
N ILE A 217 -25.59 14.84 16.32
CA ILE A 217 -25.33 13.93 17.44
C ILE A 217 -25.40 12.49 16.96
N SER A 218 -24.35 11.72 17.25
CA SER A 218 -24.32 10.27 17.05
C SER A 218 -24.12 9.57 18.38
N ILE A 219 -25.03 8.66 18.74
CA ILE A 219 -24.96 7.87 19.96
C ILE A 219 -24.76 6.42 19.57
N CYS A 220 -23.66 5.81 20.01
CA CYS A 220 -23.31 4.44 19.66
C CYS A 220 -22.93 3.62 20.90
N HIS A 221 -23.00 2.30 20.76
CA HIS A 221 -22.44 1.31 21.68
C HIS A 221 -21.14 0.72 21.10
N SER A 222 -20.20 0.32 21.95
CA SER A 222 -18.89 -0.29 21.63
C SER A 222 -18.93 -1.80 21.87
N ASP A 223 -18.38 -2.61 20.96
CA ASP A 223 -18.37 -4.09 21.04
C ASP A 223 -17.56 -4.67 22.21
N SER A 224 -16.88 -3.83 23.01
CA SER A 224 -16.09 -4.26 24.15
C SER A 224 -16.92 -4.84 25.32
N VAL A 225 -18.23 -4.62 25.33
CA VAL A 225 -19.12 -5.05 26.43
C VAL A 225 -20.18 -6.00 25.88
N SER A 226 -20.29 -7.20 26.47
CA SER A 226 -21.35 -8.15 26.12
C SER A 226 -22.73 -7.52 26.36
N VAL A 227 -23.65 -7.65 25.38
CA VAL A 227 -25.05 -7.15 25.43
C VAL A 227 -25.79 -7.64 26.69
N THR A 228 -25.38 -8.78 27.24
CA THR A 228 -25.93 -9.40 28.46
C THR A 228 -25.58 -8.65 29.75
N ARG A 229 -24.55 -7.79 29.76
CA ARG A 229 -24.13 -6.98 30.92
C ARG A 229 -24.65 -5.54 30.91
N LEU A 230 -25.41 -5.18 29.88
CA LEU A 230 -25.89 -3.81 29.71
C LEU A 230 -27.05 -3.52 30.68
N GLY A 231 -26.86 -2.56 31.59
CA GLY A 231 -27.90 -1.98 32.45
C GLY A 231 -28.85 -1.05 31.68
N ALA A 232 -29.65 -0.26 32.38
CA ALA A 232 -30.58 0.71 31.78
C ALA A 232 -29.86 1.82 31.00
N PHE A 233 -30.54 2.43 30.03
CA PHE A 233 -30.00 3.56 29.26
C PHE A 233 -29.59 4.73 30.18
N PRO A 234 -28.40 5.33 30.00
CA PRO A 234 -27.91 6.36 30.92
C PRO A 234 -28.80 7.62 30.95
N ALA A 235 -29.39 7.91 32.11
CA ALA A 235 -30.21 9.12 32.32
C ALA A 235 -29.46 10.42 31.99
N ALA A 236 -28.13 10.45 32.17
CA ALA A 236 -27.31 11.60 31.81
C ALA A 236 -27.38 11.92 30.30
N ILE A 237 -27.45 10.91 29.42
CA ILE A 237 -27.64 11.14 27.98
C ILE A 237 -29.03 11.69 27.71
N LEU A 238 -30.08 11.12 28.33
CA LEU A 238 -31.45 11.59 28.17
C LEU A 238 -31.61 13.06 28.57
N MET A 239 -31.08 13.43 29.74
CA MET A 239 -31.11 14.83 30.21
C MET A 239 -30.31 15.76 29.29
N THR A 240 -29.18 15.29 28.77
CA THR A 240 -28.37 16.04 27.81
C THR A 240 -29.14 16.27 26.51
N LEU A 241 -29.73 15.21 25.93
CA LEU A 241 -30.55 15.27 24.72
C LEU A 241 -31.75 16.19 24.91
N PHE A 242 -32.48 16.07 26.03
CA PHE A 242 -33.60 16.94 26.34
C PHE A 242 -33.19 18.42 26.30
N THR A 243 -32.06 18.75 26.93
CA THR A 243 -31.51 20.11 27.00
C THR A 243 -31.13 20.68 25.62
N VAL A 244 -30.56 19.85 24.74
CA VAL A 244 -30.05 20.31 23.44
C VAL A 244 -31.00 20.03 22.28
N SER A 245 -32.13 19.37 22.53
CA SER A 245 -33.09 18.89 21.53
C SER A 245 -33.55 19.95 20.51
N PRO A 246 -33.76 21.23 20.85
CA PRO A 246 -34.16 22.23 19.86
C PRO A 246 -33.05 22.58 18.86
N ARG A 247 -31.79 22.24 19.16
CA ARG A 247 -30.63 22.53 18.31
C ARG A 247 -30.21 21.35 17.45
N VAL A 248 -30.77 20.16 17.67
CA VAL A 248 -30.37 18.94 16.96
C VAL A 248 -30.95 18.96 15.55
N GLU A 249 -30.07 18.93 14.56
CA GLU A 249 -30.38 18.87 13.14
C GLU A 249 -30.20 17.46 12.58
N THR A 250 -29.18 16.74 13.06
CA THR A 250 -28.92 15.34 12.72
C THR A 250 -28.85 14.50 13.98
N LEU A 251 -29.67 13.45 14.05
CA LEU A 251 -29.66 12.48 15.14
C LEU A 251 -29.40 11.08 14.58
N ARG A 252 -28.31 10.46 15.03
CA ARG A 252 -27.96 9.07 14.70
C ARG A 252 -27.93 8.23 15.97
N LEU A 253 -28.74 7.19 16.03
CA LEU A 253 -28.84 6.27 17.17
C LEU A 253 -28.43 4.88 16.71
N CYS A 254 -27.24 4.42 17.11
CA CYS A 254 -26.72 3.08 16.84
C CYS A 254 -26.71 2.28 18.15
N LEU A 255 -27.85 1.71 18.50
CA LEU A 255 -28.12 1.21 19.85
C LEU A 255 -28.59 -0.25 19.82
N PRO A 256 -28.28 -1.05 20.85
CA PRO A 256 -29.01 -2.28 21.12
C PRO A 256 -30.51 -1.99 21.27
N GLY A 257 -31.33 -2.88 20.73
CA GLY A 257 -32.78 -2.76 20.66
C GLY A 257 -33.46 -2.35 21.97
N LYS A 258 -33.01 -2.94 23.08
CA LYS A 258 -33.53 -2.64 24.43
C LYS A 258 -33.42 -1.18 24.85
N TYR A 259 -32.44 -0.44 24.33
CA TYR A 259 -32.25 0.97 24.69
C TYR A 259 -33.25 1.91 24.03
N PHE A 260 -33.83 1.53 22.90
CA PHE A 260 -34.87 2.34 22.29
C PHE A 260 -36.13 2.41 23.17
N ALA A 261 -36.47 1.33 23.88
CA ALA A 261 -37.57 1.34 24.86
C ALA A 261 -37.26 2.25 26.05
N ASP A 262 -36.03 2.22 26.57
CA ASP A 262 -35.62 3.08 27.70
C ASP A 262 -35.65 4.58 27.35
N MET A 263 -35.46 4.94 26.08
CA MET A 263 -35.49 6.35 25.64
C MET A 263 -36.88 7.00 25.78
N GLN A 264 -37.96 6.23 25.94
CA GLN A 264 -39.31 6.77 26.15
C GLN A 264 -39.52 7.48 27.48
N GLN A 265 -38.62 7.29 28.45
CA GLN A 265 -38.76 7.89 29.79
C GLN A 265 -38.84 9.43 29.75
N LEU A 266 -38.30 10.06 28.71
CA LEU A 266 -38.49 11.48 28.42
C LEU A 266 -39.18 11.66 27.07
N HIS A 267 -40.22 12.50 27.02
CA HIS A 267 -40.88 12.91 25.79
C HIS A 267 -39.96 13.87 25.00
N LEU A 268 -38.91 13.32 24.37
CA LEU A 268 -37.96 14.09 23.58
C LEU A 268 -38.65 14.67 22.33
N SER A 269 -38.44 15.95 22.06
CA SER A 269 -38.98 16.64 20.88
C SER A 269 -37.86 17.31 20.11
N PHE A 270 -37.76 17.04 18.81
CA PHE A 270 -36.67 17.55 17.97
C PHE A 270 -37.22 18.45 16.84
N PRO A 271 -37.61 19.70 17.12
CA PRO A 271 -38.31 20.55 16.16
C PRO A 271 -37.48 20.89 14.91
N ASN A 272 -36.15 20.96 15.04
CA ASN A 272 -35.23 21.33 13.96
C ASN A 272 -34.56 20.12 13.29
N LEU A 273 -35.00 18.89 13.60
CA LEU A 273 -34.40 17.68 13.06
C LEU A 273 -34.69 17.55 11.57
N GLN A 274 -33.63 17.40 10.78
CA GLN A 274 -33.69 17.16 9.34
C GLN A 274 -33.33 15.71 9.00
N ASP A 275 -32.38 15.13 9.74
CA ASP A 275 -31.83 13.81 9.50
C ASP A 275 -32.01 12.91 10.73
N LEU A 276 -32.74 11.81 10.56
CA LEU A 276 -32.90 10.78 11.58
C LEU A 276 -32.35 9.44 11.06
N VAL A 277 -31.38 8.89 11.79
CA VAL A 277 -30.80 7.57 11.49
C VAL A 277 -30.94 6.67 12.70
N LEU A 278 -31.60 5.53 12.54
CA LEU A 278 -31.78 4.50 13.57
C LEU A 278 -31.09 3.22 13.11
N ILE A 279 -30.22 2.67 13.94
CA ILE A 279 -29.50 1.43 13.68
C ILE A 279 -29.64 0.55 14.92
N SER A 280 -30.26 -0.62 14.77
CA SER A 280 -30.27 -1.62 15.83
C SER A 280 -28.99 -2.45 15.77
N SER A 281 -28.32 -2.63 16.90
CA SER A 281 -27.12 -3.49 16.99
C SER A 281 -27.40 -4.85 17.64
N SER A 282 -28.65 -5.21 17.93
CA SER A 282 -29.03 -6.48 18.55
C SER A 282 -30.37 -7.00 18.05
N ASP A 283 -30.53 -8.32 18.07
CA ASP A 283 -31.74 -9.01 17.63
C ASP A 283 -32.89 -8.74 18.61
N THR A 284 -33.78 -7.81 18.29
CA THR A 284 -35.00 -7.60 19.09
C THR A 284 -36.20 -7.23 18.23
N SER A 285 -37.35 -7.77 18.64
CA SER A 285 -38.70 -7.47 18.18
C SER A 285 -39.07 -5.99 18.29
N GLU A 286 -40.03 -5.58 17.44
CA GLU A 286 -40.86 -4.36 17.43
C GLU A 286 -40.31 -3.14 18.18
N VAL A 287 -39.17 -2.59 17.72
CA VAL A 287 -38.54 -1.41 18.32
C VAL A 287 -39.35 -0.12 18.06
N ALA A 288 -39.93 -0.01 16.88
CA ALA A 288 -40.56 1.21 16.39
C ALA A 288 -41.78 1.68 17.20
N GLN A 289 -42.59 0.75 17.74
CA GLN A 289 -43.78 1.11 18.54
C GLN A 289 -43.42 1.86 19.83
N HIS A 290 -42.16 1.76 20.25
CA HIS A 290 -41.63 2.38 21.46
C HIS A 290 -40.84 3.67 21.17
N LEU A 291 -41.00 4.31 20.01
CA LEU A 291 -40.27 5.53 19.69
C LEU A 291 -41.21 6.69 19.35
N HIS A 292 -41.15 7.74 20.16
CA HIS A 292 -41.88 8.99 19.96
C HIS A 292 -40.89 10.17 19.96
N PHE A 293 -40.81 10.88 18.83
CA PHE A 293 -39.88 12.01 18.64
C PHE A 293 -40.59 13.38 18.67
N GLY A 294 -41.88 13.40 19.03
CA GLY A 294 -42.72 14.59 18.96
C GLY A 294 -42.93 15.09 17.54
N SER A 295 -43.19 16.39 17.38
CA SER A 295 -43.31 17.02 16.06
C SER A 295 -41.93 17.18 15.41
N LEU A 296 -41.80 16.68 14.17
CA LEU A 296 -40.57 16.74 13.36
C LEU A 296 -40.79 17.51 12.03
N PRO A 297 -41.17 18.80 12.07
CA PRO A 297 -41.64 19.54 10.90
C PRO A 297 -40.60 19.70 9.79
N HIS A 298 -39.31 19.54 10.11
CA HIS A 298 -38.21 19.71 9.15
C HIS A 298 -37.57 18.39 8.68
N LEU A 299 -38.09 17.23 9.10
CA LEU A 299 -37.51 15.93 8.74
C LEU A 299 -37.58 15.69 7.23
N ARG A 300 -36.41 15.45 6.61
CA ARG A 300 -36.25 15.16 5.18
C ARG A 300 -35.61 13.81 4.91
N LEU A 301 -34.68 13.41 5.78
CA LEU A 301 -33.94 12.17 5.66
C LEU A 301 -34.31 11.23 6.81
N PHE A 302 -34.77 10.04 6.47
CA PHE A 302 -35.00 8.98 7.44
C PHE A 302 -34.32 7.69 6.99
N GLN A 303 -33.45 7.17 7.85
CA GLN A 303 -32.72 5.93 7.62
C GLN A 303 -32.89 4.97 8.80
N THR A 304 -33.18 3.72 8.48
CA THR A 304 -33.24 2.60 9.40
C THR A 304 -32.33 1.47 8.95
N VAL A 305 -31.66 0.85 9.91
CA VAL A 305 -30.88 -0.36 9.69
C VAL A 305 -31.22 -1.37 10.79
N ASP A 306 -31.70 -2.55 10.41
CA ASP A 306 -32.11 -3.62 11.33
C ASP A 306 -33.17 -3.18 12.37
N ILE A 307 -34.03 -2.21 12.01
CA ILE A 307 -35.14 -1.74 12.86
C ILE A 307 -36.44 -2.39 12.41
N SER A 308 -36.94 -3.34 13.22
CA SER A 308 -38.24 -3.97 12.96
C SER A 308 -39.40 -2.98 13.11
N ASN A 309 -40.37 -3.06 12.20
CA ASN A 309 -41.59 -2.26 12.15
C ASN A 309 -41.38 -0.74 12.05
N ALA A 310 -40.27 -0.25 11.46
CA ALA A 310 -39.99 1.18 11.31
C ALA A 310 -41.17 2.03 10.76
N TYR A 311 -42.04 1.43 9.96
CA TYR A 311 -43.24 2.07 9.40
C TYR A 311 -44.32 2.45 10.42
N THR A 312 -44.30 1.90 11.64
CA THR A 312 -45.24 2.26 12.71
C THR A 312 -44.85 3.55 13.43
N LEU A 313 -43.68 4.12 13.12
CA LEU A 313 -43.23 5.37 13.71
C LEU A 313 -44.15 6.53 13.33
N SER A 314 -44.49 7.33 14.34
CA SER A 314 -45.26 8.57 14.17
C SER A 314 -44.35 9.70 13.68
N ILE A 315 -43.88 9.60 12.44
CA ILE A 315 -43.08 10.63 11.75
C ILE A 315 -43.84 11.21 10.56
N PRO A 316 -43.50 12.42 10.08
CA PRO A 316 -44.20 13.04 8.96
C PRO A 316 -43.72 12.43 7.63
N TRP A 317 -44.24 11.25 7.29
CA TRP A 317 -43.82 10.48 6.11
C TRP A 317 -43.94 11.23 4.77
N HIS A 318 -44.96 12.10 4.64
CA HIS A 318 -45.26 12.84 3.42
C HIS A 318 -44.16 13.81 2.95
N GLN A 319 -43.32 14.31 3.86
CA GLN A 319 -42.29 15.32 3.58
C GLN A 319 -40.88 14.73 3.45
N ILE A 320 -40.73 13.41 3.64
CA ILE A 320 -39.46 12.68 3.50
C ILE A 320 -39.04 12.66 2.03
N THR A 321 -37.79 13.04 1.77
CA THR A 321 -37.19 13.08 0.43
C THR A 321 -36.19 11.95 0.21
N LEU A 322 -35.52 11.50 1.27
CA LEU A 322 -34.60 10.37 1.26
C LEU A 322 -35.03 9.37 2.33
N PHE A 323 -35.38 8.17 1.88
CA PHE A 323 -35.73 7.07 2.76
C PHE A 323 -34.79 5.88 2.53
N THR A 324 -34.33 5.26 3.60
CA THR A 324 -33.50 4.05 3.54
C THR A 324 -33.91 3.10 4.65
N ASP A 325 -34.27 1.88 4.32
CA ASP A 325 -34.55 0.80 5.27
C ASP A 325 -33.79 -0.46 4.84
N VAL A 326 -32.76 -0.82 5.59
CA VAL A 326 -31.86 -1.93 5.23
C VAL A 326 -31.80 -2.93 6.36
N HIS A 327 -31.91 -4.21 6.01
CA HIS A 327 -31.84 -5.31 6.96
C HIS A 327 -30.67 -6.23 6.59
N SER A 328 -29.87 -6.58 7.57
CA SER A 328 -28.76 -7.53 7.49
C SER A 328 -29.17 -8.95 7.88
N GLN A 329 -30.26 -9.08 8.67
CA GLN A 329 -30.84 -10.34 9.09
C GLN A 329 -32.26 -10.53 8.57
N VAL A 330 -32.62 -11.78 8.29
CA VAL A 330 -33.97 -12.15 7.79
C VAL A 330 -35.00 -12.06 8.91
N GLY A 331 -36.18 -11.53 8.61
CA GLY A 331 -37.32 -11.46 9.52
C GLY A 331 -37.46 -10.11 10.23
N HIS A 332 -36.57 -9.16 9.92
CA HIS A 332 -36.60 -7.80 10.47
C HIS A 332 -37.18 -6.77 9.48
N GLY A 333 -37.34 -7.14 8.20
CA GLY A 333 -37.85 -6.29 7.16
C GLY A 333 -39.38 -6.27 7.05
N PRO A 334 -39.96 -5.20 6.47
CA PRO A 334 -41.38 -5.14 6.21
C PRO A 334 -41.78 -6.16 5.14
N PRO A 335 -42.95 -6.81 5.26
CA PRO A 335 -43.49 -7.62 4.17
C PRO A 335 -43.84 -6.72 2.97
N ALA A 336 -43.81 -7.31 1.76
CA ALA A 336 -43.89 -6.58 0.50
C ALA A 336 -45.12 -5.66 0.37
N HIS A 337 -46.29 -6.10 0.85
CA HIS A 337 -47.51 -5.29 0.81
C HIS A 337 -47.39 -4.02 1.67
N ARG A 338 -46.69 -4.09 2.81
CA ARG A 338 -46.44 -2.91 3.67
C ARG A 338 -45.47 -1.93 3.04
N VAL A 339 -44.52 -2.40 2.24
CA VAL A 339 -43.60 -1.51 1.51
C VAL A 339 -44.36 -0.58 0.57
N LEU A 340 -45.40 -1.10 -0.10
CA LEU A 340 -46.24 -0.30 -0.98
C LEU A 340 -47.07 0.72 -0.19
N ASP A 341 -47.62 0.34 0.97
CA ASP A 341 -48.30 1.28 1.88
C ASP A 341 -47.36 2.42 2.32
N ILE A 342 -46.12 2.09 2.70
CA ILE A 342 -45.10 3.05 3.13
C ILE A 342 -44.75 4.02 1.99
N LEU A 343 -44.55 3.49 0.77
CA LEU A 343 -44.24 4.30 -0.40
C LEU A 343 -45.40 5.26 -0.75
N LYS A 344 -46.66 4.82 -0.63
CA LYS A 344 -47.84 5.68 -0.81
C LYS A 344 -47.88 6.85 0.17
N MET A 345 -47.35 6.67 1.38
CA MET A 345 -47.29 7.73 2.39
C MET A 345 -46.23 8.80 2.11
N MET A 346 -45.25 8.55 1.23
CA MET A 346 -44.11 9.44 0.95
C MET A 346 -44.24 10.16 -0.40
N SER A 347 -45.08 11.19 -0.47
CA SER A 347 -45.36 11.92 -1.72
C SER A 347 -44.17 12.69 -2.30
N CYS A 348 -43.19 13.07 -1.48
CA CYS A 348 -42.02 13.88 -1.88
C CYS A 348 -40.73 13.05 -2.05
N LEU A 349 -40.84 11.72 -2.14
CA LEU A 349 -39.70 10.82 -2.16
C LEU A 349 -38.90 10.95 -3.45
N SER A 350 -37.60 11.22 -3.31
CA SER A 350 -36.65 11.35 -4.43
C SER A 350 -35.65 10.21 -4.48
N ILE A 351 -35.19 9.73 -3.33
CA ILE A 351 -34.23 8.62 -3.21
C ILE A 351 -34.77 7.61 -2.21
N CYS A 352 -34.78 6.34 -2.62
CA CYS A 352 -35.36 5.27 -1.85
C CYS A 352 -34.45 4.03 -1.85
N ARG A 353 -34.23 3.44 -0.67
CA ARG A 353 -33.53 2.15 -0.52
C ARG A 353 -34.29 1.24 0.44
N PHE A 354 -34.58 0.00 0.02
CA PHE A 354 -35.29 -1.01 0.81
C PHE A 354 -34.59 -2.37 0.76
N SER A 355 -34.54 -3.06 1.91
CA SER A 355 -34.36 -4.51 1.99
C SER A 355 -35.71 -5.19 2.23
N LEU A 356 -36.05 -6.17 1.40
CA LEU A 356 -37.27 -6.95 1.46
C LEU A 356 -37.01 -8.31 2.10
N ASP A 357 -37.88 -8.69 3.03
CA ASP A 357 -37.91 -10.05 3.56
C ASP A 357 -38.69 -10.98 2.64
N LEU A 358 -38.18 -12.19 2.45
CA LEU A 358 -38.89 -13.26 1.76
C LEU A 358 -39.94 -13.86 2.69
N GLN A 359 -41.15 -13.31 2.67
CA GLN A 359 -42.32 -13.86 3.34
C GLN A 359 -43.36 -14.35 2.33
N PRO A 360 -44.25 -15.30 2.69
CA PRO A 360 -45.34 -15.72 1.82
C PRO A 360 -46.20 -14.52 1.44
N LEU A 361 -46.30 -14.25 0.14
CA LEU A 361 -47.19 -13.21 -0.37
C LEU A 361 -48.64 -13.67 -0.14
N THR A 362 -49.41 -12.95 0.67
CA THR A 362 -50.87 -13.02 0.58
C THR A 362 -51.27 -12.39 -0.75
N ILE A 363 -52.07 -13.12 -1.53
CA ILE A 363 -52.55 -12.70 -2.85
C ILE A 363 -53.62 -11.62 -2.63
N ASP A 364 -53.20 -10.42 -2.24
CA ASP A 364 -54.06 -9.25 -2.25
C ASP A 364 -53.81 -8.48 -3.55
N VAL A 365 -54.88 -8.08 -4.23
CA VAL A 365 -54.82 -7.26 -5.44
C VAL A 365 -54.26 -5.90 -5.04
N VAL A 366 -52.99 -5.62 -5.39
CA VAL A 366 -52.38 -4.33 -5.08
C VAL A 366 -52.60 -3.34 -6.22
N GLU A 367 -53.18 -2.19 -5.90
CA GLU A 367 -53.33 -1.07 -6.82
C GLU A 367 -51.97 -0.50 -7.24
N GLU A 368 -51.82 -0.20 -8.54
CA GLU A 368 -50.64 0.46 -9.08
C GLU A 368 -50.43 1.84 -8.42
N THR A 369 -49.19 2.07 -7.95
CA THR A 369 -48.80 3.31 -7.28
C THR A 369 -47.83 4.09 -8.15
N THR A 370 -48.18 5.34 -8.47
CA THR A 370 -47.31 6.23 -9.25
C THR A 370 -46.49 7.12 -8.32
N LEU A 371 -45.15 7.05 -8.40
CA LEU A 371 -44.23 7.89 -7.65
C LEU A 371 -43.49 8.81 -8.62
N SER A 372 -44.01 10.03 -8.79
CA SER A 372 -43.60 10.95 -9.85
C SER A 372 -42.29 11.70 -9.60
N GLN A 373 -41.82 11.77 -8.35
CA GLN A 373 -40.59 12.47 -7.97
C GLN A 373 -39.41 11.54 -7.68
N LEU A 374 -39.61 10.22 -7.82
CA LEU A 374 -38.62 9.22 -7.43
C LEU A 374 -37.55 9.06 -8.52
N HIS A 375 -36.34 9.52 -8.23
CA HIS A 375 -35.20 9.51 -9.14
C HIS A 375 -34.33 8.26 -8.95
N SER A 376 -34.13 7.83 -7.70
CA SER A 376 -33.29 6.67 -7.39
C SER A 376 -34.00 5.65 -6.52
N VAL A 377 -33.96 4.38 -6.95
CA VAL A 377 -34.48 3.23 -6.21
C VAL A 377 -33.40 2.17 -6.07
N THR A 378 -33.19 1.71 -4.82
CA THR A 378 -32.42 0.51 -4.51
C THR A 378 -33.30 -0.51 -3.81
N LEU A 379 -33.45 -1.71 -4.37
CA LEU A 379 -34.11 -2.84 -3.71
C LEU A 379 -33.11 -3.95 -3.46
N SER A 380 -33.12 -4.52 -2.25
CA SER A 380 -32.39 -5.73 -1.91
C SER A 380 -33.33 -6.79 -1.37
N SER A 381 -33.06 -8.08 -1.60
CA SER A 381 -33.77 -9.18 -0.94
C SER A 381 -32.79 -10.00 -0.09
N VAL A 382 -33.21 -10.41 1.11
CA VAL A 382 -32.41 -11.21 2.04
C VAL A 382 -33.01 -12.62 2.15
N TYR A 383 -32.17 -13.66 2.04
CA TYR A 383 -32.62 -15.06 2.02
C TYR A 383 -32.27 -15.82 3.31
N ARG A 384 -33.17 -16.73 3.74
CA ARG A 384 -32.93 -17.68 4.83
C ARG A 384 -32.88 -19.10 4.28
N GLN A 385 -31.79 -19.81 4.56
CA GLN A 385 -31.60 -21.20 4.16
C GLN A 385 -32.73 -22.11 4.69
N GLY A 386 -33.33 -22.90 3.79
CA GLY A 386 -34.34 -23.91 4.14
C GLY A 386 -35.78 -23.63 3.72
N PHE A 387 -36.06 -22.54 2.98
CA PHE A 387 -37.40 -22.23 2.49
C PHE A 387 -37.39 -21.79 1.02
N ASP A 388 -38.12 -22.51 0.16
CA ASP A 388 -38.36 -22.10 -1.24
C ASP A 388 -39.46 -21.03 -1.27
N PHE A 389 -39.08 -19.75 -1.23
CA PHE A 389 -40.01 -18.64 -1.40
C PHE A 389 -39.94 -18.05 -2.82
N PRO A 390 -41.08 -17.63 -3.40
CA PRO A 390 -41.07 -16.91 -4.68
C PRO A 390 -40.35 -15.56 -4.52
N PRO A 391 -39.77 -15.02 -5.62
CA PRO A 391 -39.08 -13.73 -5.56
C PRO A 391 -40.06 -12.60 -5.18
N VAL A 392 -39.71 -11.81 -4.16
CA VAL A 392 -40.56 -10.73 -3.63
C VAL A 392 -40.39 -9.40 -4.36
N ILE A 393 -39.23 -9.19 -5.00
CA ILE A 393 -38.94 -7.98 -5.77
C ILE A 393 -39.95 -7.78 -6.94
N PRO A 394 -40.28 -8.80 -7.75
CA PRO A 394 -41.31 -8.67 -8.80
C PRO A 394 -42.64 -8.11 -8.31
N PHE A 395 -43.10 -8.55 -7.14
CA PHE A 395 -44.37 -8.10 -6.56
C PHE A 395 -44.40 -6.59 -6.34
N VAL A 396 -43.31 -6.04 -5.79
CA VAL A 396 -43.17 -4.60 -5.56
C VAL A 396 -43.02 -3.87 -6.88
N LEU A 397 -42.14 -4.33 -7.77
CA LEU A 397 -41.87 -3.66 -9.05
C LEU A 397 -43.09 -3.60 -9.97
N ASN A 398 -43.89 -4.66 -10.02
CA ASN A 398 -45.09 -4.71 -10.86
C ASN A 398 -46.18 -3.75 -10.37
N SER A 399 -46.15 -3.36 -9.11
CA SER A 399 -47.12 -2.46 -8.50
C SER A 399 -46.74 -0.97 -8.59
N LEU A 400 -45.60 -0.63 -9.24
CA LEU A 400 -45.06 0.73 -9.26
C LEU A 400 -45.03 1.35 -10.66
N LYS A 401 -45.25 2.66 -10.75
CA LYS A 401 -45.00 3.47 -11.95
C LYS A 401 -44.06 4.62 -11.60
N LEU A 402 -42.87 4.64 -12.18
CA LEU A 402 -41.75 5.51 -11.76
C LEU A 402 -41.27 6.41 -12.91
N PRO A 403 -42.06 7.39 -13.37
CA PRO A 403 -41.77 8.15 -14.59
C PRO A 403 -40.50 9.01 -14.52
N ALA A 404 -40.02 9.38 -13.33
CA ALA A 404 -38.81 10.19 -13.14
C ALA A 404 -37.54 9.38 -12.83
N LEU A 405 -37.62 8.04 -12.85
CA LEU A 405 -36.52 7.17 -12.44
C LEU A 405 -35.28 7.33 -13.32
N SER A 406 -34.16 7.72 -12.72
CA SER A 406 -32.84 7.85 -13.35
C SER A 406 -31.87 6.75 -12.93
N ASP A 407 -32.03 6.20 -11.72
CA ASP A 407 -31.09 5.24 -11.12
C ASP A 407 -31.84 4.06 -10.48
N LEU A 408 -31.60 2.85 -11.00
CA LEU A 408 -32.17 1.62 -10.46
C LEU A 408 -31.07 0.66 -10.01
N SER A 409 -31.13 0.19 -8.76
CA SER A 409 -30.22 -0.82 -8.21
C SER A 409 -31.03 -1.96 -7.59
N ILE A 410 -30.75 -3.19 -8.00
CA ILE A 410 -31.45 -4.39 -7.51
C ILE A 410 -30.40 -5.42 -7.11
N ASN A 411 -30.42 -5.84 -5.84
CA ASN A 411 -29.51 -6.85 -5.30
C ASN A 411 -30.32 -8.04 -4.79
N CYS A 412 -30.27 -9.15 -5.50
CA CYS A 412 -31.09 -10.31 -5.14
C CYS A 412 -30.37 -11.25 -4.18
N LEU A 413 -31.11 -11.84 -3.24
CA LEU A 413 -30.66 -12.91 -2.33
C LEU A 413 -29.28 -12.60 -1.69
N SER A 414 -29.15 -11.40 -1.11
CA SER A 414 -27.91 -10.96 -0.49
C SER A 414 -27.45 -11.97 0.56
N SER A 415 -26.17 -12.34 0.53
CA SER A 415 -25.55 -13.37 1.39
C SER A 415 -25.88 -14.82 1.03
N PHE A 416 -26.45 -15.10 -0.14
CA PHE A 416 -26.70 -16.46 -0.64
C PHE A 416 -25.99 -16.75 -1.96
N ALA A 417 -25.55 -17.99 -2.14
CA ALA A 417 -24.73 -18.40 -3.28
C ALA A 417 -25.54 -18.67 -4.57
N SER A 418 -26.84 -18.92 -4.45
CA SER A 418 -27.70 -19.12 -5.62
C SER A 418 -28.21 -17.80 -6.18
N ARG A 419 -28.46 -17.79 -7.49
CA ARG A 419 -29.10 -16.67 -8.18
C ARG A 419 -30.61 -16.70 -7.98
N ASP A 420 -31.20 -15.52 -8.02
CA ASP A 420 -32.65 -15.33 -8.06
C ASP A 420 -33.23 -15.68 -9.43
N GLN A 421 -34.53 -15.94 -9.48
CA GLN A 421 -35.22 -16.32 -10.73
C GLN A 421 -35.25 -15.18 -11.75
N ASP A 422 -35.39 -15.56 -13.02
CA ASP A 422 -35.49 -14.68 -14.18
C ASP A 422 -36.66 -13.67 -14.11
N THR A 423 -37.73 -14.05 -13.40
CA THR A 423 -38.92 -13.21 -13.19
C THR A 423 -38.60 -11.85 -12.58
N THR A 424 -37.53 -11.74 -11.77
CA THR A 424 -37.06 -10.47 -11.23
C THR A 424 -36.58 -9.53 -12.34
N PHE A 425 -35.79 -10.00 -13.30
CA PHE A 425 -35.36 -9.16 -14.41
C PHE A 425 -36.52 -8.82 -15.36
N THR A 426 -37.42 -9.78 -15.62
CA THR A 426 -38.64 -9.53 -16.40
C THR A 426 -39.49 -8.40 -15.78
N SER A 427 -39.60 -8.34 -14.46
CA SER A 427 -40.34 -7.25 -13.78
C SER A 427 -39.67 -5.88 -13.94
N ILE A 428 -38.33 -5.82 -14.03
CA ILE A 428 -37.60 -4.59 -14.35
C ILE A 428 -37.95 -4.12 -15.76
N ARG A 429 -37.95 -5.04 -16.73
CA ARG A 429 -38.34 -4.74 -18.11
C ARG A 429 -39.74 -4.15 -18.17
N GLN A 430 -40.71 -4.80 -17.53
CA GLN A 430 -42.10 -4.36 -17.47
C GLN A 430 -42.27 -3.01 -16.77
N LEU A 431 -41.50 -2.75 -15.71
CA LEU A 431 -41.49 -1.46 -15.02
C LEU A 431 -41.09 -0.32 -15.96
N ILE A 432 -39.99 -0.51 -16.72
CA ILE A 432 -39.50 0.51 -17.65
C ILE A 432 -40.48 0.71 -18.80
N GLU A 433 -41.04 -0.37 -19.34
CA GLU A 433 -42.07 -0.32 -20.39
C GLU A 433 -43.31 0.45 -19.91
N ARG A 434 -43.77 0.22 -18.67
CA ARG A 434 -44.93 0.91 -18.08
C ARG A 434 -44.65 2.37 -17.70
N SER A 435 -43.42 2.67 -17.28
CA SER A 435 -43.07 3.97 -16.68
C SER A 435 -42.45 4.95 -17.67
N HIS A 436 -41.87 4.48 -18.78
CA HIS A 436 -41.11 5.27 -19.76
C HIS A 436 -40.05 6.18 -19.10
N SER A 437 -39.37 5.65 -18.09
CA SER A 437 -38.43 6.42 -17.27
C SER A 437 -37.14 6.77 -18.03
N PRO A 438 -36.55 7.95 -17.82
CA PRO A 438 -35.28 8.36 -18.42
C PRO A 438 -34.08 7.73 -17.71
N LEU A 439 -34.02 6.39 -17.66
CA LEU A 439 -33.03 5.65 -16.88
C LEU A 439 -31.60 5.95 -17.38
N THR A 440 -30.71 6.29 -16.46
CA THR A 440 -29.30 6.59 -16.73
C THR A 440 -28.35 5.56 -16.13
N SER A 441 -28.79 4.84 -15.09
CA SER A 441 -27.98 3.86 -14.36
C SER A 441 -28.81 2.63 -14.00
N LEU A 442 -28.35 1.45 -14.38
CA LEU A 442 -28.89 0.16 -13.93
C LEU A 442 -27.79 -0.64 -13.24
N ARG A 443 -28.09 -1.14 -12.04
CA ARG A 443 -27.31 -2.16 -11.33
C ARG A 443 -28.20 -3.33 -10.99
N PHE A 444 -27.81 -4.52 -11.42
CA PHE A 444 -28.51 -5.76 -11.15
C PHE A 444 -27.51 -6.81 -10.70
N ASP A 445 -27.73 -7.39 -9.51
CA ASP A 445 -26.83 -8.31 -8.86
C ASP A 445 -27.52 -9.63 -8.48
N ASN A 446 -26.82 -10.75 -8.71
CA ASN A 446 -27.18 -12.10 -8.25
C ASN A 446 -28.54 -12.63 -8.75
N GLY A 447 -28.83 -12.53 -10.04
CA GLY A 447 -30.07 -13.03 -10.65
C GLY A 447 -29.93 -13.59 -12.05
N GLU A 448 -30.87 -14.44 -12.45
CA GLU A 448 -31.01 -14.94 -13.82
C GLU A 448 -31.59 -13.85 -14.74
N ILE A 449 -31.16 -13.85 -16.01
CA ILE A 449 -31.60 -12.90 -17.02
C ILE A 449 -31.99 -13.68 -18.27
N ILE A 450 -33.16 -13.40 -18.84
CA ILE A 450 -33.53 -13.90 -20.17
C ILE A 450 -32.98 -12.94 -21.22
N LYS A 451 -32.35 -13.51 -22.26
CA LYS A 451 -31.79 -12.79 -23.40
C LYS A 451 -32.77 -11.79 -24.01
N ASP A 452 -33.98 -12.23 -24.37
CA ASP A 452 -34.98 -11.40 -25.07
C ASP A 452 -35.45 -10.23 -24.19
N ASP A 453 -35.55 -10.45 -22.88
CA ASP A 453 -35.91 -9.41 -21.92
C ASP A 453 -34.82 -8.33 -21.82
N LEU A 454 -33.54 -8.73 -21.86
CA LEU A 454 -32.41 -7.81 -21.87
C LEU A 454 -32.35 -6.97 -23.15
N ILE A 455 -32.53 -7.57 -24.32
CA ILE A 455 -32.55 -6.85 -25.61
C ILE A 455 -33.71 -5.84 -25.62
N HIS A 456 -34.90 -6.26 -25.17
CA HIS A 456 -36.06 -5.38 -25.10
C HIS A 456 -35.85 -4.24 -24.10
N PHE A 457 -35.25 -4.51 -22.95
CA PHE A 457 -34.89 -3.48 -21.98
C PHE A 457 -33.91 -2.45 -22.57
N LEU A 458 -32.84 -2.90 -23.23
CA LEU A 458 -31.83 -2.02 -23.84
C LEU A 458 -32.44 -1.15 -24.97
N SER A 459 -33.41 -1.69 -25.70
CA SER A 459 -34.16 -0.96 -26.75
C SER A 459 -35.01 0.17 -26.19
N ASN A 460 -35.56 0.01 -24.99
CA ASN A 460 -36.42 1.00 -24.34
C ASN A 460 -35.66 2.00 -23.44
N THR A 461 -34.33 1.91 -23.35
CA THR A 461 -33.51 2.75 -22.43
C THR A 461 -32.38 3.51 -23.15
N PRO A 462 -32.66 4.34 -24.18
CA PRO A 462 -31.62 5.05 -24.94
C PRO A 462 -30.80 6.06 -24.11
N THR A 463 -31.30 6.46 -22.93
CA THR A 463 -30.62 7.38 -22.01
C THR A 463 -29.56 6.73 -21.12
N LEU A 464 -29.44 5.39 -21.14
CA LEU A 464 -28.59 4.64 -20.23
C LEU A 464 -27.10 4.99 -20.41
N LYS A 465 -26.42 5.22 -19.28
CA LYS A 465 -25.00 5.61 -19.18
C LYS A 465 -24.18 4.60 -18.37
N ASP A 466 -24.71 4.03 -17.30
CA ASP A 466 -24.03 3.04 -16.46
C ASP A 466 -24.86 1.75 -16.43
N LEU A 467 -24.30 0.66 -16.94
CA LEU A 467 -24.90 -0.67 -16.91
C LEU A 467 -23.99 -1.62 -16.14
N ARG A 468 -24.46 -2.13 -15.01
CA ARG A 468 -23.74 -3.11 -14.18
C ARG A 468 -24.60 -4.33 -13.94
N LEU A 469 -24.21 -5.45 -14.52
CA LEU A 469 -24.81 -6.76 -14.35
C LEU A 469 -23.77 -7.62 -13.63
N THR A 470 -23.99 -7.91 -12.34
CA THR A 470 -23.03 -8.65 -11.51
C THR A 470 -23.59 -9.98 -11.04
N ASN A 471 -22.75 -11.03 -11.02
CA ASN A 471 -23.15 -12.40 -10.72
C ASN A 471 -24.44 -12.85 -11.44
N VAL A 472 -24.55 -12.60 -12.75
CA VAL A 472 -25.74 -12.94 -13.54
C VAL A 472 -25.62 -14.30 -14.23
N GLY A 473 -26.77 -14.86 -14.61
CA GLY A 473 -26.86 -16.12 -15.37
C GLY A 473 -26.52 -16.00 -16.85
N ARG A 474 -26.79 -17.08 -17.61
CA ARG A 474 -26.41 -17.25 -19.04
C ARG A 474 -27.19 -16.39 -20.05
N GLY A 475 -27.87 -15.35 -19.59
CA GLY A 475 -28.68 -14.47 -20.43
C GLY A 475 -27.90 -13.55 -21.38
N ILE A 476 -26.62 -13.31 -21.09
CA ILE A 476 -25.76 -12.46 -21.90
C ILE A 476 -25.08 -13.33 -22.97
N THR A 477 -25.60 -13.24 -24.20
CA THR A 477 -25.17 -14.06 -25.35
C THR A 477 -24.44 -13.23 -26.41
N ASP A 478 -23.84 -13.89 -27.40
CA ASP A 478 -23.21 -13.25 -28.58
C ASP A 478 -24.13 -12.23 -29.26
N GLU A 479 -25.42 -12.53 -29.35
CA GLU A 479 -26.41 -11.64 -29.95
C GLU A 479 -26.58 -10.35 -29.14
N VAL A 480 -26.62 -10.43 -27.81
CA VAL A 480 -26.69 -9.24 -26.93
C VAL A 480 -25.47 -8.36 -27.13
N VAL A 481 -24.28 -8.96 -27.22
CA VAL A 481 -23.02 -8.23 -27.46
C VAL A 481 -23.02 -7.57 -28.84
N ASN A 482 -23.52 -8.26 -29.87
CA ASN A 482 -23.64 -7.72 -31.22
C ASN A 482 -24.66 -6.57 -31.33
N GLU A 483 -25.76 -6.63 -30.59
CA GLU A 483 -26.75 -5.54 -30.51
C GLU A 483 -26.24 -4.33 -29.70
N LEU A 484 -25.31 -4.56 -28.76
CA LEU A 484 -24.56 -3.49 -28.10
C LEU A 484 -23.48 -2.91 -29.02
N ALA A 485 -22.98 -3.63 -30.02
CA ALA A 485 -22.01 -3.09 -30.97
C ALA A 485 -22.65 -1.99 -31.82
N ARG A 486 -21.88 -0.95 -32.14
CA ARG A 486 -22.37 0.08 -33.06
C ARG A 486 -22.20 -0.45 -34.49
N ARG A 487 -23.29 -0.67 -35.21
CA ARG A 487 -23.23 -1.05 -36.63
C ARG A 487 -22.85 0.16 -37.47
N VAL A 488 -21.82 0.02 -38.28
CA VAL A 488 -21.43 1.00 -39.30
C VAL A 488 -22.06 0.53 -40.61
N ASP A 489 -23.03 1.28 -41.14
CA ASP A 489 -23.53 1.00 -42.48
C ASP A 489 -22.62 1.64 -43.53
N THR A 490 -22.29 0.83 -44.53
CA THR A 490 -21.69 1.18 -45.82
C THR A 490 -22.65 1.92 -46.76
N GLU A 491 -23.90 2.21 -46.34
CA GLU A 491 -24.87 2.98 -47.13
C GLU A 491 -25.23 4.30 -46.45
N SER A 492 -24.92 5.40 -47.14
CA SER A 492 -25.10 6.77 -46.66
C SER A 492 -26.60 7.14 -46.62
N GLY A 493 -27.25 7.02 -45.47
CA GLY A 493 -28.57 7.63 -45.27
C GLY A 493 -29.47 7.09 -44.17
N SER A 494 -29.15 5.97 -43.53
CA SER A 494 -29.99 5.36 -42.48
C SER A 494 -29.29 5.43 -41.11
N SER A 495 -29.90 6.14 -40.15
CA SER A 495 -29.47 6.14 -38.74
C SER A 495 -29.86 4.80 -38.11
N VAL A 496 -28.98 3.80 -38.14
CA VAL A 496 -29.23 2.54 -37.41
C VAL A 496 -29.27 2.83 -35.90
N PRO A 497 -30.31 2.36 -35.17
CA PRO A 497 -30.39 2.56 -33.73
C PRO A 497 -29.33 1.71 -33.03
N ALA A 498 -28.26 2.34 -32.54
CA ALA A 498 -27.39 1.70 -31.56
C ALA A 498 -28.16 1.61 -30.23
N LEU A 499 -28.29 0.40 -29.68
CA LEU A 499 -28.86 0.24 -28.34
C LEU A 499 -28.00 1.00 -27.33
N VAL A 500 -28.63 1.73 -26.40
CA VAL A 500 -27.94 2.50 -25.35
C VAL A 500 -26.76 3.35 -25.88
N PRO A 501 -26.99 4.32 -26.78
CA PRO A 501 -25.93 5.04 -27.49
C PRO A 501 -25.06 5.92 -26.57
N ARG A 502 -25.56 6.22 -25.37
CA ARG A 502 -24.90 7.05 -24.35
C ARG A 502 -24.18 6.22 -23.28
N LEU A 503 -23.92 4.93 -23.50
CA LEU A 503 -23.25 4.08 -22.52
C LEU A 503 -21.82 4.57 -22.24
N HIS A 504 -21.52 4.84 -20.97
CA HIS A 504 -20.21 5.27 -20.46
C HIS A 504 -19.52 4.16 -19.66
N THR A 505 -20.28 3.38 -18.90
CA THR A 505 -19.76 2.32 -18.04
C THR A 505 -20.50 1.03 -18.33
N LEU A 506 -19.74 -0.04 -18.61
CA LEU A 506 -20.27 -1.39 -18.79
C LEU A 506 -19.54 -2.34 -17.84
N HIS A 507 -20.27 -2.99 -16.94
CA HIS A 507 -19.74 -4.03 -16.07
C HIS A 507 -20.58 -5.29 -16.22
N LEU A 508 -19.95 -6.37 -16.68
CA LEU A 508 -20.58 -7.68 -16.87
C LEU A 508 -19.83 -8.72 -16.02
N SER A 509 -20.54 -9.37 -15.10
CA SER A 509 -19.98 -10.43 -14.27
C SER A 509 -20.99 -11.56 -14.09
N GLY A 510 -20.55 -12.81 -14.24
CA GLY A 510 -21.40 -13.99 -14.11
C GLY A 510 -21.07 -15.12 -15.09
N HIS A 511 -22.02 -16.03 -15.36
CA HIS A 511 -21.88 -17.01 -16.44
C HIS A 511 -22.24 -16.36 -17.77
N LEU A 512 -21.23 -15.82 -18.45
CA LEU A 512 -21.39 -15.12 -19.73
C LEU A 512 -21.26 -16.11 -20.89
N ASP A 513 -22.25 -16.14 -21.79
CA ASP A 513 -22.32 -17.09 -22.91
C ASP A 513 -22.04 -16.39 -24.25
N PHE A 514 -20.89 -15.74 -24.33
CA PHE A 514 -20.41 -15.09 -25.55
C PHE A 514 -18.92 -15.30 -25.81
N GLN A 515 -18.51 -15.18 -27.07
CA GLN A 515 -17.13 -15.18 -27.51
C GLN A 515 -16.44 -13.86 -27.14
N VAL A 516 -15.27 -13.94 -26.52
CA VAL A 516 -14.50 -12.76 -26.08
C VAL A 516 -14.15 -11.86 -27.26
N GLU A 517 -13.88 -12.43 -28.42
CA GLU A 517 -13.59 -11.69 -29.65
C GLU A 517 -14.75 -10.75 -30.05
N LEU A 518 -16.00 -11.20 -29.93
CA LEU A 518 -17.17 -10.37 -30.22
C LEU A 518 -17.32 -9.23 -29.21
N TYR A 519 -16.99 -9.50 -27.94
CA TYR A 519 -17.00 -8.48 -26.89
C TYR A 519 -15.94 -7.41 -27.12
N VAL A 520 -14.71 -7.80 -27.44
CA VAL A 520 -13.64 -6.84 -27.77
C VAL A 520 -14.00 -6.03 -29.01
N GLY A 521 -14.53 -6.67 -30.07
CA GLY A 521 -15.03 -5.98 -31.26
C GLY A 521 -16.14 -4.97 -30.95
N MET A 522 -17.07 -5.30 -30.04
CA MET A 522 -18.09 -4.37 -29.55
C MET A 522 -17.46 -3.15 -28.85
N VAL A 523 -16.49 -3.37 -27.96
CA VAL A 523 -15.80 -2.28 -27.24
C VAL A 523 -15.06 -1.36 -28.21
N GLU A 524 -14.32 -1.93 -29.16
CA GLU A 524 -13.62 -1.18 -30.21
C GLU A 524 -14.59 -0.37 -31.08
N SER A 525 -15.72 -0.96 -31.49
CA SER A 525 -16.75 -0.26 -32.28
C SER A 525 -17.29 0.98 -31.56
N ARG A 526 -17.41 0.93 -30.23
CA ARG A 526 -17.87 2.07 -29.43
C ARG A 526 -16.77 3.08 -29.14
N TRP A 527 -15.52 2.62 -28.99
CA TRP A 527 -14.36 3.46 -28.71
C TRP A 527 -13.91 4.31 -29.90
N THR A 528 -14.02 3.77 -31.11
CA THR A 528 -13.63 4.45 -32.36
C THR A 528 -14.59 5.58 -32.77
N CYS A 529 -15.76 5.68 -32.12
CA CYS A 529 -16.78 6.66 -32.45
C CYS A 529 -16.63 8.00 -31.72
N HIS A 530 -17.00 9.09 -32.40
CA HIS A 530 -16.95 10.43 -31.86
C HIS A 530 -18.37 10.99 -31.63
N PRO A 531 -18.69 11.52 -30.43
CA PRO A 531 -17.84 11.59 -29.24
C PRO A 531 -17.69 10.24 -28.50
N ARG A 532 -16.49 10.00 -27.93
CA ARG A 532 -16.18 8.80 -27.13
C ARG A 532 -16.98 8.81 -25.82
N HIS A 533 -18.09 8.09 -25.79
CA HIS A 533 -18.93 7.99 -24.60
C HIS A 533 -18.44 6.91 -23.63
N LEU A 534 -17.99 5.76 -24.15
CA LEU A 534 -17.49 4.65 -23.33
C LEU A 534 -16.19 5.06 -22.63
N LYS A 535 -16.14 4.91 -21.31
CA LYS A 535 -15.00 5.28 -20.45
C LYS A 535 -14.49 4.13 -19.60
N SER A 536 -15.38 3.21 -19.20
CA SER A 536 -15.02 2.09 -18.34
C SER A 536 -15.74 0.82 -18.75
N VAL A 537 -14.98 -0.27 -18.80
CA VAL A 537 -15.44 -1.60 -19.21
C VAL A 537 -14.86 -2.63 -18.24
N ASN A 538 -15.71 -3.44 -17.62
CA ASN A 538 -15.28 -4.50 -16.70
C ASN A 538 -15.98 -5.81 -17.08
N ILE A 539 -15.19 -6.88 -17.23
CA ILE A 539 -15.69 -8.23 -17.48
C ILE A 539 -15.13 -9.21 -16.43
N CYS A 540 -16.03 -9.95 -15.78
CA CYS A 540 -15.68 -11.02 -14.85
C CYS A 540 -16.43 -12.32 -15.17
N ARG A 541 -15.78 -13.28 -15.84
CA ARG A 541 -16.42 -14.53 -16.29
C ARG A 541 -16.32 -15.63 -15.23
N PHE A 542 -17.44 -16.30 -14.96
CA PHE A 542 -17.50 -17.49 -14.09
C PHE A 542 -17.42 -18.74 -14.97
N MET A 543 -16.28 -19.41 -14.97
CA MET A 543 -15.99 -20.55 -15.86
C MET A 543 -16.19 -21.88 -15.12
N ASP A 544 -16.81 -22.85 -15.79
CA ASP A 544 -16.89 -24.23 -15.33
C ASP A 544 -15.53 -24.92 -15.58
N ARG A 545 -14.98 -25.66 -14.59
CA ARG A 545 -13.66 -26.36 -14.65
C ARG A 545 -13.44 -27.26 -15.89
N ARG A 546 -14.49 -27.58 -16.66
CA ARG A 546 -14.39 -28.37 -17.91
C ARG A 546 -13.99 -27.55 -19.14
N ARG A 547 -14.21 -26.23 -19.16
CA ARG A 547 -13.88 -25.34 -20.30
C ARG A 547 -12.51 -24.67 -20.21
N GLU A 548 -11.78 -24.82 -19.10
CA GLU A 548 -10.45 -24.21 -18.89
C GLU A 548 -9.39 -24.65 -19.92
N ARG A 549 -9.60 -25.74 -20.66
CA ARG A 549 -8.55 -26.36 -21.49
C ARG A 549 -8.66 -26.10 -23.01
N GLU A 550 -9.72 -25.46 -23.50
CA GLU A 550 -9.98 -25.34 -24.95
C GLU A 550 -10.04 -23.89 -25.49
N GLU A 551 -10.12 -22.85 -24.64
CA GLU A 551 -10.35 -21.45 -25.09
C GLU A 551 -9.24 -20.44 -24.70
N GLU A 552 -8.12 -20.85 -24.10
CA GLU A 552 -7.18 -19.90 -23.47
C GLU A 552 -6.38 -19.00 -24.43
N GLU A 553 -5.85 -19.50 -25.56
CA GLU A 553 -4.95 -18.67 -26.40
C GLU A 553 -5.70 -17.59 -27.20
N ALA A 554 -6.86 -17.93 -27.76
CA ALA A 554 -7.66 -16.99 -28.56
C ALA A 554 -8.29 -15.88 -27.69
N ASP A 555 -8.78 -16.22 -26.49
CA ASP A 555 -9.35 -15.26 -25.55
C ASP A 555 -8.27 -14.30 -25.00
N VAL A 556 -7.07 -14.81 -24.71
CA VAL A 556 -5.94 -13.97 -24.28
C VAL A 556 -5.51 -13.01 -25.38
N LEU A 557 -5.45 -13.48 -26.64
CA LEU A 557 -5.13 -12.63 -27.79
C LEU A 557 -6.20 -11.54 -27.97
N ALA A 558 -7.48 -11.89 -27.90
CA ALA A 558 -8.58 -10.93 -28.01
C ALA A 558 -8.51 -9.86 -26.92
N LEU A 559 -8.36 -10.27 -25.65
CA LEU A 559 -8.27 -9.33 -24.51
C LEU A 559 -7.06 -8.41 -24.59
N SER A 560 -5.93 -8.85 -25.15
CA SER A 560 -4.73 -8.01 -25.30
C SER A 560 -4.97 -6.75 -26.16
N ARG A 561 -5.97 -6.76 -27.05
CA ARG A 561 -6.36 -5.56 -27.82
C ARG A 561 -7.01 -4.49 -26.96
N LEU A 562 -7.63 -4.87 -25.84
CA LEU A 562 -8.15 -3.90 -24.88
C LEU A 562 -7.02 -3.13 -24.18
N ASP A 563 -5.84 -3.72 -23.99
CA ASP A 563 -4.67 -3.04 -23.38
C ASP A 563 -4.23 -1.82 -24.21
N VAL A 564 -4.36 -1.90 -25.54
CA VAL A 564 -4.12 -0.76 -26.44
C VAL A 564 -5.11 0.36 -26.15
N LEU A 565 -6.39 0.04 -25.98
CA LEU A 565 -7.43 1.03 -25.63
C LEU A 565 -7.23 1.60 -24.23
N VAL A 566 -6.69 0.81 -23.29
CA VAL A 566 -6.32 1.28 -21.94
C VAL A 566 -5.23 2.34 -22.01
N SER A 567 -4.23 2.15 -22.87
CA SER A 567 -3.19 3.15 -23.10
C SER A 567 -3.73 4.46 -23.70
N GLU A 568 -4.87 4.42 -24.40
CA GLU A 568 -5.59 5.60 -24.89
C GLU A 568 -6.54 6.23 -23.86
N GLY A 569 -6.61 5.69 -22.64
CA GLY A 569 -7.41 6.22 -21.53
C GLY A 569 -8.73 5.48 -21.24
N LEU A 570 -8.98 4.31 -21.84
CA LEU A 570 -10.09 3.43 -21.44
C LEU A 570 -9.78 2.76 -20.09
N ASN A 571 -10.71 2.75 -19.14
CA ASN A 571 -10.54 1.94 -17.93
C ASN A 571 -11.12 0.53 -18.16
N ALA A 572 -10.30 -0.40 -18.62
CA ALA A 572 -10.68 -1.79 -18.87
C ALA A 572 -10.09 -2.76 -17.83
N THR A 573 -10.91 -3.68 -17.32
CA THR A 573 -10.46 -4.78 -16.45
C THR A 573 -11.12 -6.10 -16.85
N SER A 574 -10.33 -7.17 -16.98
CA SER A 574 -10.83 -8.52 -17.24
C SER A 574 -10.36 -9.50 -16.16
N SER A 575 -11.27 -10.30 -15.62
CA SER A 575 -10.94 -11.38 -14.69
C SER A 575 -11.75 -12.65 -14.96
N ASN A 576 -11.16 -13.82 -14.71
CA ASN A 576 -11.86 -15.09 -14.71
C ASN A 576 -11.92 -15.61 -13.27
N MET A 577 -13.10 -16.05 -12.82
CA MET A 577 -13.29 -16.71 -11.52
C MET A 577 -13.76 -18.14 -11.75
N SER A 578 -13.05 -19.10 -11.16
CA SER A 578 -13.50 -20.48 -11.02
C SER A 578 -14.44 -20.56 -9.81
N GLN A 579 -15.67 -21.04 -10.00
CA GLN A 579 -16.62 -21.15 -8.89
C GLN A 579 -16.25 -22.36 -8.02
N ASP A 580 -15.66 -22.11 -6.85
CA ASP A 580 -15.48 -23.12 -5.82
C ASP A 580 -16.84 -23.41 -5.19
N THR A 581 -17.40 -24.59 -5.49
CA THR A 581 -18.45 -25.16 -4.65
C THR A 581 -17.86 -25.38 -3.27
N VAL A 582 -18.47 -24.74 -2.26
CA VAL A 582 -18.12 -24.90 -0.84
C VAL A 582 -18.25 -26.37 -0.44
N ASP A 583 -17.12 -27.05 -0.32
CA ASP A 583 -16.84 -27.99 0.77
C ASP A 583 -15.32 -28.27 0.77
N ASP A 584 -14.61 -27.42 1.51
CA ASP A 584 -13.51 -27.81 2.39
C ASP A 584 -13.00 -26.51 3.04
N ASP A 585 -12.61 -26.59 4.31
CA ASP A 585 -11.82 -25.58 5.01
C ASP A 585 -10.68 -25.05 4.11
N PRO A 586 -10.07 -23.88 4.36
CA PRO A 586 -8.89 -23.46 3.61
C PRO A 586 -7.76 -24.45 3.92
N VAL A 587 -7.71 -25.55 3.17
CA VAL A 587 -6.57 -26.43 3.08
C VAL A 587 -5.50 -25.54 2.50
N GLU A 588 -4.45 -25.28 3.29
CA GLU A 588 -3.24 -24.68 2.80
C GLU A 588 -2.91 -25.32 1.45
N ARG A 589 -2.73 -24.48 0.44
CA ARG A 589 -2.56 -24.90 -0.94
C ARG A 589 -1.17 -25.52 -1.09
N ILE A 590 -1.00 -26.76 -0.62
CA ILE A 590 0.29 -27.47 -0.59
C ILE A 590 0.53 -28.08 -1.96
N LEU A 591 1.40 -27.44 -2.76
CA LEU A 591 1.79 -27.91 -4.09
C LEU A 591 3.08 -28.73 -4.02
N ASN A 592 4.01 -28.31 -3.17
CA ASN A 592 5.31 -28.94 -2.97
C ASN A 592 5.29 -29.94 -1.81
N ASP A 593 6.21 -30.91 -1.84
CA ASP A 593 6.39 -31.88 -0.77
C ASP A 593 7.87 -32.14 -0.51
N VAL A 594 8.19 -32.53 0.72
CA VAL A 594 9.58 -32.74 1.17
C VAL A 594 10.32 -33.79 0.34
N GLU A 595 9.63 -34.84 -0.13
CA GLU A 595 10.26 -35.90 -0.91
C GLU A 595 10.60 -35.45 -2.34
N SER A 596 9.79 -34.56 -2.92
CA SER A 596 10.09 -33.88 -4.19
C SER A 596 11.25 -32.90 -4.02
N LEU A 597 11.26 -32.08 -2.97
CA LEU A 597 12.37 -31.15 -2.69
C LEU A 597 13.71 -31.86 -2.43
N LYS A 598 13.72 -33.02 -1.77
CA LYS A 598 14.93 -33.84 -1.58
C LYS A 598 15.55 -34.31 -2.90
N LYS A 599 14.76 -34.39 -3.97
CA LYS A 599 15.22 -34.73 -5.33
C LYS A 599 15.58 -33.51 -6.16
N GLY A 600 15.41 -32.30 -5.62
CA GLY A 600 15.60 -31.04 -6.34
C GLY A 600 14.43 -30.68 -7.27
N GLU A 601 13.23 -31.19 -7.00
CA GLU A 601 12.03 -30.93 -7.81
C GLU A 601 11.08 -29.95 -7.09
N VAL A 602 10.87 -28.76 -7.68
CA VAL A 602 9.85 -27.79 -7.25
C VAL A 602 8.69 -27.79 -8.25
N LYS A 603 7.48 -28.03 -7.75
CA LYS A 603 6.21 -28.01 -8.50
C LYS A 603 5.63 -26.59 -8.51
N THR A 604 5.14 -26.15 -9.67
CA THR A 604 4.54 -24.81 -9.89
C THR A 604 3.29 -24.93 -10.75
N ASP A 605 2.22 -24.20 -10.41
CA ASP A 605 0.96 -24.14 -11.17
C ASP A 605 0.77 -22.79 -11.90
N ARG A 606 1.28 -21.70 -11.32
CA ARG A 606 1.08 -20.31 -11.79
C ARG A 606 2.30 -19.74 -12.48
N ASN A 607 3.51 -20.12 -12.07
CA ASN A 607 4.74 -19.64 -12.70
C ASN A 607 5.04 -20.39 -14.01
N LYS A 608 4.48 -19.91 -15.14
CA LYS A 608 4.66 -20.51 -16.49
C LYS A 608 6.13 -20.60 -16.94
N GLN A 609 7.03 -19.79 -16.37
CA GLN A 609 8.47 -19.78 -16.71
C GLN A 609 9.30 -20.78 -15.89
N LYS A 610 8.74 -21.41 -14.84
CA LYS A 610 9.45 -22.31 -13.90
C LYS A 610 10.73 -21.74 -13.29
N GLU A 611 10.86 -20.41 -13.26
CA GLU A 611 12.02 -19.71 -12.72
C GLU A 611 11.58 -18.74 -11.62
N PHE A 612 12.08 -18.92 -10.40
CA PHE A 612 11.90 -17.97 -9.31
C PHE A 612 13.06 -16.97 -9.26
N THR A 613 12.78 -15.66 -9.21
CA THR A 613 13.81 -14.64 -8.96
C THR A 613 13.67 -14.12 -7.54
N ILE A 614 14.59 -14.53 -6.65
CA ILE A 614 14.56 -14.16 -5.23
C ILE A 614 15.70 -13.18 -4.93
N LEU A 615 15.33 -11.97 -4.52
CA LEU A 615 16.26 -10.96 -4.02
C LEU A 615 16.44 -11.13 -2.50
N LEU A 616 17.66 -11.47 -2.05
CA LEU A 616 17.96 -11.64 -0.64
C LEU A 616 18.54 -10.35 -0.04
N VAL A 617 17.86 -9.79 0.95
CA VAL A 617 18.24 -8.51 1.59
C VAL A 617 18.56 -8.73 3.07
N GLY A 618 19.72 -8.26 3.55
CA GLY A 618 20.06 -8.28 4.97
C GLY A 618 21.50 -7.83 5.26
N GLU A 619 21.82 -7.59 6.54
CA GLU A 619 23.16 -7.16 6.98
C GLU A 619 24.23 -8.26 6.87
N THR A 620 25.50 -7.87 6.90
CA THR A 620 26.62 -8.83 6.93
C THR A 620 26.53 -9.71 8.19
N GLY A 621 26.68 -11.03 8.03
CA GLY A 621 26.61 -11.99 9.13
C GLY A 621 25.22 -12.54 9.50
N VAL A 622 24.12 -12.09 8.87
CA VAL A 622 22.75 -12.62 9.15
C VAL A 622 22.47 -14.01 8.56
N GLY A 623 23.44 -14.63 7.88
CA GLY A 623 23.31 -15.98 7.31
C GLY A 623 22.89 -16.05 5.84
N LYS A 624 23.03 -14.96 5.05
CA LYS A 624 22.67 -14.93 3.61
C LYS A 624 23.40 -15.99 2.78
N THR A 625 24.73 -16.05 2.90
CA THR A 625 25.58 -17.05 2.22
C THR A 625 25.20 -18.47 2.62
N SER A 626 24.86 -18.66 3.90
CA SER A 626 24.49 -19.95 4.44
C SER A 626 23.10 -20.39 3.96
N PHE A 627 22.15 -19.46 3.78
CA PHE A 627 20.84 -19.74 3.16
C PHE A 627 20.98 -20.07 1.68
N LEU A 628 21.78 -19.30 0.93
CA LEU A 628 22.11 -19.60 -0.46
C LEU A 628 22.69 -21.01 -0.62
N SER A 629 23.62 -21.38 0.27
CA SER A 629 24.22 -22.72 0.26
C SER A 629 23.18 -23.81 0.55
N LEU A 630 22.25 -23.57 1.48
CA LEU A 630 21.16 -24.51 1.76
C LEU A 630 20.27 -24.72 0.54
N THR A 631 19.73 -23.64 -0.03
CA THR A 631 18.83 -23.70 -1.18
C THR A 631 19.53 -24.33 -2.40
N ALA A 632 20.81 -24.00 -2.63
CA ALA A 632 21.61 -24.59 -3.70
C ALA A 632 21.82 -26.10 -3.53
N ASN A 633 22.09 -26.58 -2.31
CA ASN A 633 22.25 -28.01 -2.05
C ASN A 633 20.93 -28.78 -2.25
N VAL A 634 19.81 -28.21 -1.77
CA VAL A 634 18.47 -28.82 -1.89
C VAL A 634 18.02 -28.89 -3.36
N LEU A 635 18.13 -27.78 -4.11
CA LEU A 635 17.73 -27.74 -5.53
C LEU A 635 18.62 -28.62 -6.43
N ASN A 636 19.85 -28.93 -6.02
CA ASN A 636 20.71 -29.90 -6.71
C ASN A 636 20.46 -31.36 -6.27
N GLY A 637 19.44 -31.63 -5.44
CA GLY A 637 19.11 -32.96 -4.94
C GLY A 637 20.21 -33.58 -4.06
N LYS A 638 21.09 -32.76 -3.46
CA LYS A 638 22.17 -33.26 -2.60
C LYS A 638 21.59 -33.70 -1.26
N ARG A 639 22.12 -34.81 -0.74
CA ARG A 639 21.84 -35.30 0.62
C ARG A 639 22.63 -34.50 1.66
N PRO A 640 22.20 -34.45 2.93
CA PRO A 640 22.85 -33.68 4.00
C PRO A 640 24.31 -34.11 4.22
N ASP A 641 24.64 -35.36 3.89
CA ASP A 641 26.01 -35.89 3.92
C ASP A 641 26.95 -35.30 2.87
N ASN A 642 26.40 -34.69 1.83
CA ASN A 642 27.10 -34.14 0.69
C ASN A 642 26.85 -32.64 0.51
N TYR A 643 26.32 -31.95 1.53
CA TYR A 643 26.18 -30.50 1.47
C TYR A 643 27.55 -29.83 1.33
N GLU A 644 27.63 -28.95 0.34
CA GLU A 644 28.79 -28.10 0.05
C GLU A 644 28.51 -26.66 0.45
N GLU A 645 29.50 -25.99 1.03
CA GLU A 645 29.42 -24.56 1.31
C GLU A 645 29.91 -23.80 0.07
N PHE A 646 29.07 -22.94 -0.50
CA PHE A 646 29.46 -22.06 -1.58
C PHE A 646 30.07 -20.80 -0.95
N TYR A 647 31.40 -20.78 -0.80
CA TYR A 647 32.15 -19.67 -0.21
C TYR A 647 32.65 -18.69 -1.27
N ASP A 648 32.42 -17.41 -1.01
CA ASP A 648 33.23 -16.33 -1.56
C ASP A 648 33.78 -15.52 -0.38
N LEU A 649 35.05 -15.77 -0.02
CA LEU A 649 35.72 -15.23 1.17
C LEU A 649 35.79 -13.69 1.15
N ASP A 650 35.76 -13.09 -0.04
CA ASP A 650 35.85 -11.64 -0.24
C ASP A 650 34.54 -10.90 0.11
N ASN A 651 33.40 -11.60 0.12
CA ASN A 651 32.08 -11.03 0.40
C ASN A 651 31.73 -10.97 1.90
N GLU A 652 32.40 -11.76 2.76
CA GLU A 652 32.18 -11.73 4.21
C GLU A 652 33.07 -10.71 4.93
N ALA A 653 34.21 -10.31 4.34
CA ALA A 653 35.20 -9.42 4.96
C ALA A 653 35.00 -7.92 4.67
N GLY A 654 34.00 -7.54 3.88
CA GLY A 654 33.66 -6.13 3.60
C GLY A 654 34.72 -5.33 2.83
N ALA A 655 35.77 -5.97 2.31
CA ALA A 655 36.93 -5.31 1.71
C ALA A 655 37.00 -5.37 0.18
N SER A 656 36.10 -6.11 -0.49
CA SER A 656 36.14 -6.26 -1.96
C SER A 656 35.04 -5.46 -2.66
N MET A 657 35.43 -4.70 -3.69
CA MET A 657 34.52 -4.09 -4.67
C MET A 657 34.08 -5.08 -5.77
N ALA A 658 34.41 -6.37 -5.66
CA ALA A 658 34.00 -7.39 -6.62
C ALA A 658 32.55 -7.84 -6.40
N LEU A 659 31.85 -8.13 -7.50
CA LEU A 659 30.45 -8.56 -7.55
C LEU A 659 30.27 -9.92 -6.83
N PRO A 660 29.32 -10.06 -5.87
CA PRO A 660 28.82 -11.38 -5.49
C PRO A 660 28.16 -12.00 -6.71
N SER A 661 28.64 -13.16 -7.17
CA SER A 661 28.10 -13.87 -8.32
C SER A 661 26.64 -14.25 -8.08
N ALA A 662 25.73 -13.83 -8.97
CA ALA A 662 24.36 -14.34 -9.00
C ALA A 662 24.39 -15.87 -9.15
N PHE A 663 23.54 -16.58 -8.39
CA PHE A 663 23.49 -18.03 -8.43
C PHE A 663 22.27 -18.47 -9.25
N SER A 664 22.52 -19.29 -10.27
CA SER A 664 21.50 -19.81 -11.18
C SER A 664 21.40 -21.33 -11.02
N THR A 665 20.20 -21.81 -10.75
CA THR A 665 19.81 -23.23 -10.93
C THR A 665 18.78 -23.31 -12.05
N PRO A 666 18.48 -24.50 -12.59
CA PRO A 666 17.46 -24.66 -13.64
C PRO A 666 16.04 -24.23 -13.22
N GLN A 667 15.79 -24.02 -11.92
CA GLN A 667 14.45 -23.71 -11.35
C GLN A 667 14.41 -22.39 -10.55
N ALA A 668 15.55 -21.79 -10.22
CA ALA A 668 15.60 -20.55 -9.43
C ALA A 668 16.88 -19.74 -9.69
N TRP A 669 16.70 -18.42 -9.79
CA TRP A 669 17.71 -17.38 -9.80
C TRP A 669 17.73 -16.66 -8.45
N LEU A 670 18.87 -16.75 -7.75
CA LEU A 670 19.06 -16.14 -6.43
C LEU A 670 20.07 -15.00 -6.53
N ILE A 671 19.64 -13.79 -6.18
CA ILE A 671 20.46 -12.57 -6.26
C ILE A 671 20.69 -12.02 -4.84
N PRO A 672 21.91 -12.09 -4.30
CA PRO A 672 22.23 -11.50 -2.99
C PRO A 672 22.44 -9.98 -3.05
N ALA A 673 21.77 -9.24 -2.18
CA ALA A 673 22.00 -7.82 -1.90
C ALA A 673 22.53 -7.62 -0.47
N VAL A 674 23.55 -6.76 -0.32
CA VAL A 674 24.17 -6.44 0.98
C VAL A 674 23.95 -4.95 1.26
N PHE A 675 23.41 -4.64 2.45
CA PHE A 675 23.37 -3.27 2.97
C PHE A 675 24.43 -3.12 4.08
N ASN A 676 25.48 -2.35 3.80
CA ASN A 676 26.41 -1.85 4.80
C ASN A 676 26.09 -0.36 4.96
N GLY A 677 25.49 0.06 6.08
CA GLY A 677 24.85 1.37 6.29
C GLY A 677 25.71 2.65 6.15
N THR A 678 26.46 2.82 5.06
CA THR A 678 27.09 4.06 4.62
C THR A 678 26.33 4.63 3.42
N SER A 679 26.32 5.96 3.28
CA SER A 679 25.68 6.72 2.18
C SER A 679 26.05 6.23 0.77
N TYR A 680 27.19 5.55 0.64
CA TYR A 680 27.68 4.92 -0.60
C TYR A 680 26.84 3.72 -1.08
N THR A 681 25.94 3.18 -0.24
CA THR A 681 25.08 2.05 -0.59
C THR A 681 23.82 2.41 -1.38
N ARG A 682 23.45 3.70 -1.47
CA ARG A 682 22.32 4.16 -2.29
C ARG A 682 22.46 3.76 -3.76
N GLY A 683 23.67 3.90 -4.34
CA GLY A 683 23.90 3.66 -5.76
C GLY A 683 24.13 2.18 -6.16
N VAL A 684 24.68 1.37 -5.26
CA VAL A 684 25.08 -0.02 -5.57
C VAL A 684 23.91 -1.00 -5.42
N SER A 685 23.07 -0.83 -4.40
CA SER A 685 21.92 -1.71 -4.14
C SER A 685 20.83 -1.57 -5.21
N LEU A 686 20.60 -0.35 -5.73
CA LEU A 686 19.60 -0.11 -6.77
C LEU A 686 20.10 -0.42 -8.19
N ARG A 687 21.40 -0.25 -8.47
CA ARG A 687 21.99 -0.77 -9.72
C ARG A 687 21.84 -2.29 -9.83
N ARG A 688 21.84 -3.03 -8.72
CA ARG A 688 21.56 -4.48 -8.71
C ARG A 688 20.10 -4.79 -9.06
N TYR A 689 19.17 -3.96 -8.63
CA TYR A 689 17.77 -3.99 -9.08
C TYR A 689 17.66 -3.75 -10.60
N ARG A 690 18.53 -2.88 -11.15
CA ARG A 690 18.63 -2.56 -12.59
C ARG A 690 19.20 -3.72 -13.44
N THR A 691 20.09 -4.54 -12.89
CA THR A 691 20.67 -5.71 -13.58
C THR A 691 19.83 -6.99 -13.48
N ALA A 692 18.86 -7.06 -12.56
CA ALA A 692 17.88 -8.14 -12.48
C ALA A 692 16.76 -7.90 -13.52
N SER A 693 17.10 -7.97 -14.80
CA SER A 693 16.23 -7.63 -15.93
C SER A 693 15.18 -8.71 -16.25
N SER A 694 14.43 -9.16 -15.23
CA SER A 694 13.29 -10.09 -15.40
C SER A 694 12.00 -9.49 -14.82
N PRO A 695 10.84 -9.61 -15.49
CA PRO A 695 9.59 -8.93 -15.14
C PRO A 695 8.89 -9.41 -13.85
N SER A 696 9.52 -10.25 -13.02
CA SER A 696 8.93 -10.83 -11.81
C SER A 696 9.96 -10.98 -10.68
N THR A 697 10.34 -9.89 -10.02
CA THR A 697 11.24 -9.94 -8.86
C THR A 697 10.45 -10.13 -7.56
N GLN A 698 10.73 -11.20 -6.82
CA GLN A 698 10.17 -11.49 -5.49
C GLN A 698 11.26 -11.17 -4.43
N SER A 699 10.90 -10.49 -3.34
CA SER A 699 11.89 -9.99 -2.38
C SER A 699 11.79 -10.74 -1.04
N SER A 700 12.86 -11.39 -0.61
CA SER A 700 12.93 -12.06 0.70
C SER A 700 13.97 -11.38 1.59
N ILE A 701 13.55 -10.97 2.79
CA ILE A 701 14.38 -10.20 3.72
C ILE A 701 14.86 -11.14 4.83
N LEU A 702 16.18 -11.25 4.99
CA LEU A 702 16.81 -12.08 6.01
C LEU A 702 17.12 -11.24 7.24
N ALA A 703 16.54 -11.64 8.37
CA ALA A 703 16.77 -11.06 9.68
C ALA A 703 17.24 -12.13 10.67
N ASN A 704 18.04 -11.76 11.67
CA ASN A 704 18.46 -12.68 12.72
C ASN A 704 17.38 -12.78 13.81
N GLY A 705 16.69 -13.91 13.93
CA GLY A 705 15.56 -14.08 14.86
C GLY A 705 15.96 -14.19 16.33
N ALA A 706 17.26 -14.32 16.63
CA ALA A 706 17.79 -14.37 17.99
C ALA A 706 17.96 -12.98 18.64
N VAL A 707 17.85 -11.90 17.85
CA VAL A 707 18.01 -10.51 18.30
C VAL A 707 16.62 -9.87 18.42
N PRO A 708 16.33 -9.07 19.46
CA PRO A 708 14.98 -8.57 19.71
C PRO A 708 14.47 -7.51 18.74
N ARG A 709 15.34 -6.91 17.92
CA ARG A 709 14.99 -5.83 16.97
C ARG A 709 15.88 -5.91 15.75
N LEU A 710 15.43 -5.29 14.66
CA LEU A 710 16.31 -4.98 13.53
C LEU A 710 17.44 -4.06 13.99
N THR A 711 18.62 -4.30 13.45
CA THR A 711 19.77 -3.42 13.56
C THR A 711 19.55 -2.13 12.78
N VAL A 712 20.22 -1.05 13.20
CA VAL A 712 20.00 0.32 12.67
C VAL A 712 20.18 0.41 11.15
N GLY A 713 21.11 -0.36 10.57
CA GLY A 713 21.33 -0.39 9.12
C GLY A 713 20.19 -1.05 8.36
N THR A 714 19.69 -2.18 8.86
CA THR A 714 18.55 -2.90 8.27
C THR A 714 17.24 -2.12 8.41
N ASP A 715 17.02 -1.47 9.56
CA ASP A 715 15.84 -0.63 9.82
C ASP A 715 15.79 0.61 8.91
N TYR A 716 16.92 1.28 8.72
CA TYR A 716 17.04 2.40 7.78
C TYR A 716 16.80 1.98 6.33
N ALA A 717 17.38 0.85 5.90
CA ALA A 717 17.18 0.31 4.56
C ALA A 717 15.71 -0.08 4.32
N LEU A 718 15.07 -0.72 5.30
CA LEU A 718 13.66 -1.10 5.25
C LEU A 718 12.74 0.12 5.21
N SER A 719 13.03 1.15 6.00
CA SER A 719 12.28 2.41 5.98
C SER A 719 12.40 3.13 4.64
N THR A 720 13.59 3.11 4.04
CA THR A 720 13.84 3.70 2.71
C THR A 720 13.13 2.92 1.60
N LEU A 721 13.26 1.58 1.59
CA LEU A 721 12.58 0.73 0.63
C LEU A 721 11.06 0.83 0.76
N SER A 722 10.53 0.86 1.99
CA SER A 722 9.10 1.03 2.25
C SER A 722 8.54 2.39 1.81
N ALA A 723 9.38 3.43 1.75
CA ALA A 723 8.99 4.75 1.27
C ALA A 723 8.90 4.82 -0.27
N ILE A 724 9.64 3.95 -0.97
CA ILE A 724 9.71 3.93 -2.44
C ILE A 724 8.77 2.86 -3.02
N PHE A 725 8.50 1.78 -2.28
CA PHE A 725 7.64 0.70 -2.74
C PHE A 725 6.16 1.10 -2.76
N PRO A 726 5.44 0.89 -3.89
CA PRO A 726 3.99 0.84 -3.91
C PRO A 726 3.48 -0.18 -2.87
N ARG A 727 2.32 0.09 -2.26
CA ARG A 727 1.71 -0.83 -1.28
C ARG A 727 1.53 -2.26 -1.79
N THR A 728 1.38 -2.44 -3.10
CA THR A 728 1.25 -3.74 -3.78
C THR A 728 2.53 -4.58 -3.74
N LEU A 729 3.70 -3.98 -3.56
CA LEU A 729 4.98 -4.69 -3.42
C LEU A 729 5.26 -5.15 -2.00
N ALA A 730 4.65 -4.50 -1.00
CA ALA A 730 4.76 -4.94 0.38
C ALA A 730 4.26 -6.38 0.54
N GLU A 731 3.22 -6.78 -0.20
CA GLU A 731 2.65 -8.14 -0.18
C GLU A 731 3.59 -9.20 -0.81
N ASN A 732 4.55 -8.79 -1.64
CA ASN A 732 5.57 -9.66 -2.25
C ASN A 732 6.87 -9.73 -1.42
N VAL A 733 6.85 -9.25 -0.16
CA VAL A 733 7.99 -9.26 0.76
C VAL A 733 7.79 -10.29 1.87
N GLY A 734 8.66 -11.30 1.95
CA GLY A 734 8.69 -12.28 3.03
C GLY A 734 9.86 -12.05 4.00
N PHE A 735 9.66 -12.32 5.30
CA PHE A 735 10.75 -12.28 6.28
C PHE A 735 11.24 -13.68 6.64
N LEU A 736 12.54 -13.91 6.47
CA LEU A 736 13.21 -15.14 6.88
C LEU A 736 14.05 -14.87 8.13
N PHE A 737 13.62 -15.40 9.27
CA PHE A 737 14.34 -15.30 10.54
C PHE A 737 15.31 -16.47 10.70
N THR A 738 16.61 -16.17 10.65
CA THR A 738 17.67 -17.16 10.79
C THR A 738 18.02 -17.42 12.27
N ASN A 739 18.63 -18.57 12.55
CA ASN A 739 19.10 -19.03 13.87
C ASN A 739 17.98 -19.33 14.89
N VAL A 740 16.76 -19.59 14.42
CA VAL A 740 15.59 -19.91 15.25
C VAL A 740 14.86 -21.10 14.64
N SER A 741 14.62 -22.16 15.42
CA SER A 741 14.00 -23.40 14.94
C SER A 741 12.53 -23.58 15.37
N SER A 742 12.00 -22.64 16.14
CA SER A 742 10.62 -22.64 16.64
C SER A 742 10.19 -21.23 17.08
N PRO A 743 8.90 -20.88 16.98
CA PRO A 743 8.35 -19.65 17.56
C PRO A 743 8.60 -19.52 19.07
N LEU A 744 8.80 -20.64 19.77
CA LEU A 744 9.11 -20.65 21.21
C LEU A 744 10.55 -20.19 21.53
N SER A 745 11.44 -20.22 20.53
CA SER A 745 12.83 -19.71 20.61
C SER A 745 13.00 -18.34 19.95
N TRP A 746 11.89 -17.71 19.59
CA TRP A 746 11.85 -16.44 18.87
C TRP A 746 11.92 -15.28 19.85
N ASN A 747 12.97 -14.47 19.74
CA ASN A 747 13.19 -13.31 20.61
C ASN A 747 12.86 -11.98 19.94
N PHE A 748 12.53 -11.98 18.65
CA PHE A 748 12.34 -10.78 17.83
C PHE A 748 10.95 -10.16 18.04
N ASP A 749 10.92 -8.85 18.24
CA ASP A 749 9.68 -8.07 18.40
C ASP A 749 9.12 -7.67 17.03
N LEU A 750 8.01 -8.29 16.61
CA LEU A 750 7.28 -7.93 15.38
C LEU A 750 6.85 -6.46 15.35
N GLY A 751 6.63 -5.83 16.51
CA GLY A 751 6.30 -4.42 16.63
C GLY A 751 7.43 -3.49 16.17
N SER A 752 8.65 -4.01 16.01
CA SER A 752 9.80 -3.27 15.47
C SER A 752 9.81 -3.16 13.94
N LEU A 753 8.98 -3.92 13.22
CA LEU A 753 8.86 -3.80 11.77
C LEU A 753 8.04 -2.56 11.39
N PRO A 754 8.31 -1.90 10.23
CA PRO A 754 7.46 -0.85 9.69
C PRO A 754 6.00 -1.33 9.55
N SER A 755 5.03 -0.47 9.87
CA SER A 755 3.60 -0.85 9.90
C SER A 755 3.06 -1.41 8.57
N ALA A 756 3.71 -1.09 7.45
CA ALA A 756 3.36 -1.62 6.12
C ALA A 756 3.79 -3.08 5.91
N LEU A 757 4.70 -3.61 6.72
CA LEU A 757 5.33 -4.93 6.57
C LEU A 757 5.06 -5.87 7.77
N GLN A 758 4.33 -5.41 8.78
CA GLN A 758 3.99 -6.20 9.99
C GLN A 758 3.03 -7.37 9.71
N GLY A 759 2.29 -7.33 8.60
CA GLY A 759 1.31 -8.36 8.23
C GLY A 759 1.81 -9.41 7.22
N ASN A 760 3.11 -9.40 6.92
CA ASN A 760 3.71 -10.23 5.87
C ASN A 760 4.08 -11.63 6.35
N MET A 761 4.30 -12.56 5.41
CA MET A 761 4.72 -13.92 5.74
C MET A 761 6.07 -13.98 6.45
N HIS A 762 6.17 -14.89 7.43
CA HIS A 762 7.35 -15.09 8.26
C HIS A 762 7.79 -16.55 8.22
N PHE A 763 9.06 -16.77 7.92
CA PHE A 763 9.68 -18.08 7.85
C PHE A 763 10.76 -18.19 8.93
N LEU A 764 10.83 -19.32 9.63
CA LEU A 764 11.86 -19.58 10.64
C LEU A 764 12.84 -20.62 10.12
N LEU A 765 14.13 -20.30 10.16
CA LEU A 765 15.18 -21.21 9.70
C LEU A 765 16.31 -21.31 10.71
N ASP A 766 16.55 -22.53 11.17
CA ASP A 766 17.81 -22.92 11.80
C ASP A 766 18.61 -23.74 10.80
N ASN A 767 19.76 -23.23 10.36
CA ASN A 767 20.39 -23.68 9.14
C ASN A 767 21.07 -25.07 9.31
N PRO A 768 20.58 -26.12 8.63
CA PRO A 768 21.13 -27.48 8.78
C PRO A 768 22.53 -27.62 8.18
N VAL A 769 22.95 -26.76 7.24
CA VAL A 769 24.33 -26.73 6.70
C VAL A 769 25.32 -26.38 7.82
N ALA A 770 24.99 -25.37 8.62
CA ALA A 770 25.81 -24.96 9.76
C ALA A 770 25.85 -26.04 10.87
N MET A 771 24.72 -26.72 11.11
CA MET A 771 24.64 -27.83 12.06
C MET A 771 25.50 -29.02 11.60
N GLN A 772 25.43 -29.37 10.31
CA GLN A 772 26.19 -30.46 9.71
C GLN A 772 27.71 -30.19 9.74
N LYS A 773 28.14 -28.94 9.55
CA LYS A 773 29.54 -28.54 9.70
C LYS A 773 30.06 -28.74 11.13
N LYS A 774 29.31 -28.25 12.12
CA LYS A 774 29.65 -28.45 13.55
C LYS A 774 29.67 -29.94 13.89
N TYR A 775 28.72 -30.72 13.36
CA TYR A 775 28.72 -32.17 13.52
C TYR A 775 29.98 -32.83 12.93
N ARG A 776 30.40 -32.49 11.70
CA ARG A 776 31.63 -33.05 11.09
C ARG A 776 32.90 -32.69 11.89
N GLN A 777 32.96 -31.49 12.48
CA GLN A 777 34.07 -31.10 13.36
C GLN A 777 34.10 -31.95 14.64
N MET A 778 32.94 -32.16 15.26
CA MET A 778 32.78 -32.97 16.48
C MET A 778 32.91 -34.48 16.22
N GLU A 779 32.58 -34.95 15.02
CA GLU A 779 32.72 -36.36 14.64
C GLU A 779 34.20 -36.79 14.58
N ARG A 780 35.09 -35.87 14.16
CA ARG A 780 36.54 -36.06 14.13
C ARG A 780 37.18 -36.05 15.53
N ASP A 781 36.50 -35.49 16.52
CA ASP A 781 36.96 -35.47 17.90
C ASP A 781 36.77 -36.85 18.56
N ARG A 782 37.86 -37.46 19.01
CA ARG A 782 37.87 -38.79 19.66
C ARG A 782 37.40 -38.75 21.12
N THR A 783 37.28 -37.57 21.71
CA THR A 783 36.88 -37.39 23.12
C THR A 783 35.36 -37.46 23.33
N ILE A 784 34.57 -37.30 22.27
CA ILE A 784 33.10 -37.27 22.34
C ILE A 784 32.53 -38.70 22.32
N PRO A 785 31.68 -39.09 23.30
CA PRO A 785 31.07 -40.42 23.35
C PRO A 785 30.24 -40.76 22.10
N VAL A 786 30.29 -42.03 21.69
CA VAL A 786 29.58 -42.55 20.51
C VAL A 786 28.07 -42.32 20.59
N GLN A 787 27.46 -42.44 21.77
CA GLN A 787 26.04 -42.14 21.99
C GLN A 787 25.72 -40.65 21.76
N THR A 788 26.62 -39.75 22.15
CA THR A 788 26.48 -38.31 21.94
C THR A 788 26.58 -37.98 20.45
N LYS A 789 27.51 -38.61 19.71
CA LYS A 789 27.59 -38.49 18.24
C LYS A 789 26.30 -38.94 17.56
N LYS A 790 25.71 -40.06 17.99
CA LYS A 790 24.41 -40.54 17.46
C LYS A 790 23.28 -39.54 17.72
N ARG A 791 23.23 -38.93 18.91
CA ARG A 791 22.23 -37.90 19.25
C ARG A 791 22.40 -36.62 18.43
N LEU A 792 23.64 -36.14 18.28
CA LEU A 792 23.95 -34.98 17.44
C LEU A 792 23.57 -35.22 15.98
N ARG A 793 23.82 -36.43 15.47
CA ARG A 793 23.42 -36.82 14.11
C ARG A 793 21.91 -36.80 13.92
N GLN A 794 21.15 -37.30 14.90
CA GLN A 794 19.68 -37.23 14.87
C GLN A 794 19.18 -35.78 14.91
N ALA A 795 19.84 -34.90 15.67
CA ALA A 795 19.49 -33.49 15.71
C ALA A 795 19.74 -32.76 14.37
N VAL A 796 20.82 -33.10 13.65
CA VAL A 796 21.06 -32.56 12.30
C VAL A 796 19.98 -33.00 11.31
N LEU A 797 19.61 -34.29 11.31
CA LEU A 797 18.56 -34.81 10.42
C LEU A 797 17.18 -34.23 10.74
N ALA A 798 16.88 -34.01 12.03
CA ALA A 798 15.65 -33.34 12.45
C ALA A 798 15.63 -31.85 12.05
N GLY A 799 16.78 -31.18 12.13
CA GLY A 799 16.93 -29.79 11.66
C GLY A 799 16.77 -29.66 10.15
N GLU A 800 17.29 -30.63 9.39
CA GLU A 800 17.09 -30.71 7.94
C GLU A 800 15.62 -30.89 7.56
N GLY A 801 14.91 -31.81 8.20
CA GLY A 801 13.47 -32.00 7.95
C GLY A 801 12.69 -30.71 8.10
N LYS A 802 12.89 -29.99 9.22
CA LYS A 802 12.26 -28.68 9.47
C LYS A 802 12.64 -27.61 8.43
N ALA A 803 13.88 -27.62 7.98
CA ALA A 803 14.33 -26.67 6.95
C ALA A 803 13.68 -26.97 5.59
N LEU A 804 13.45 -28.24 5.26
CA LEU A 804 12.74 -28.65 4.05
C LEU A 804 11.25 -28.33 4.13
N ASP A 805 10.61 -28.56 5.28
CA ASP A 805 9.21 -28.17 5.53
C ASP A 805 9.02 -26.65 5.31
N MET A 806 9.90 -25.83 5.87
CA MET A 806 9.88 -24.37 5.64
C MET A 806 10.10 -24.00 4.17
N LEU A 807 10.99 -24.71 3.45
CA LEU A 807 11.17 -24.48 2.01
C LEU A 807 9.94 -24.86 1.18
N VAL A 808 9.18 -25.90 1.56
CA VAL A 808 7.87 -26.21 0.95
C VAL A 808 6.94 -25.01 1.10
N GLU A 809 6.74 -24.55 2.33
CA GLU A 809 5.88 -23.38 2.62
C GLU A 809 6.33 -22.13 1.85
N MET A 810 7.65 -21.90 1.77
CA MET A 810 8.21 -20.76 1.07
C MET A 810 7.98 -20.85 -0.44
N PHE A 811 8.21 -22.00 -1.08
CA PHE A 811 8.00 -22.15 -2.53
C PHE A 811 6.51 -22.12 -2.91
N ASP A 812 5.63 -22.70 -2.09
CA ASP A 812 4.18 -22.63 -2.28
C ASP A 812 3.68 -21.18 -2.14
N TRP A 813 4.21 -20.43 -1.17
CA TRP A 813 3.95 -19.00 -1.04
C TRP A 813 4.43 -18.22 -2.26
N LEU A 814 5.66 -18.46 -2.72
CA LEU A 814 6.25 -17.77 -3.88
C LEU A 814 5.46 -18.03 -5.18
N ASP A 815 4.92 -19.23 -5.40
CA ASP A 815 4.09 -19.55 -6.56
C ASP A 815 2.70 -18.88 -6.48
N GLY A 816 2.22 -18.57 -5.26
CA GLY A 816 0.98 -17.85 -5.00
C GLY A 816 1.03 -16.34 -5.31
N LEU A 817 2.22 -15.73 -5.40
CA LEU A 817 2.40 -14.29 -5.57
C LEU A 817 2.13 -13.82 -7.00
N LYS A 818 1.52 -12.64 -7.13
CA LYS A 818 1.32 -11.99 -8.44
C LYS A 818 2.60 -11.24 -8.86
N PRO A 819 3.15 -11.50 -10.05
CA PRO A 819 4.25 -10.70 -10.62
C PRO A 819 3.84 -9.22 -10.73
N GLN A 820 4.73 -8.31 -10.31
CA GLN A 820 4.50 -6.86 -10.38
C GLN A 820 5.49 -6.23 -11.38
N PRO A 821 5.02 -5.43 -12.35
CA PRO A 821 5.89 -4.77 -13.32
C PRO A 821 6.76 -3.71 -12.62
N THR A 822 8.08 -3.83 -12.77
CA THR A 822 9.08 -2.97 -12.11
C THR A 822 9.27 -1.61 -12.80
N THR A 823 8.71 -1.40 -13.99
CA THR A 823 8.86 -0.19 -14.80
C THR A 823 8.32 1.08 -14.14
N GLY A 824 7.18 1.01 -13.44
CA GLY A 824 6.60 2.16 -12.75
C GLY A 824 7.43 2.65 -11.55
N ILE A 825 8.13 1.73 -10.87
CA ILE A 825 9.02 2.04 -9.75
C ILE A 825 10.30 2.70 -10.26
N MET A 826 10.81 2.22 -11.41
CA MET A 826 11.96 2.83 -12.07
C MET A 826 11.67 4.29 -12.45
N SER A 827 10.49 4.57 -13.00
CA SER A 827 10.08 5.94 -13.32
C SER A 827 9.99 6.85 -12.09
N LEU A 828 9.45 6.35 -10.96
CA LEU A 828 9.37 7.12 -9.72
C LEU A 828 10.75 7.37 -9.10
N TYR A 829 11.67 6.41 -9.25
CA TYR A 829 13.05 6.58 -8.80
C TYR A 829 13.81 7.58 -9.68
N ASP A 830 13.69 7.49 -11.00
CA ASP A 830 14.31 8.44 -11.92
C ASP A 830 13.83 9.87 -11.62
N GLN A 831 12.54 10.04 -11.32
CA GLN A 831 11.97 11.32 -10.85
C GLN A 831 12.52 11.74 -9.48
N SER A 832 12.71 10.82 -8.54
CA SER A 832 13.33 11.11 -7.24
C SER A 832 14.78 11.56 -7.39
N GLU A 833 15.55 10.94 -8.29
CA GLU A 833 16.94 11.30 -8.56
C GLU A 833 17.03 12.68 -9.25
N GLU A 834 16.12 12.96 -10.17
CA GLU A 834 15.98 14.28 -10.80
C GLU A 834 15.65 15.37 -9.77
N ILE A 835 14.72 15.09 -8.83
CA ILE A 835 14.39 16.00 -7.72
C ILE A 835 15.60 16.22 -6.80
N GLU A 836 16.34 15.18 -6.41
CA GLU A 836 17.55 15.34 -5.58
C GLU A 836 18.62 16.16 -6.32
N MET A 837 18.78 15.96 -7.63
CA MET A 837 19.69 16.73 -8.48
C MET A 837 19.25 18.20 -8.59
N ASP A 838 17.96 18.48 -8.75
CA ASP A 838 17.41 19.84 -8.79
C ASP A 838 17.53 20.55 -7.45
N ILE A 839 17.35 19.84 -6.33
CA ILE A 839 17.60 20.38 -4.99
C ILE A 839 19.07 20.72 -4.83
N ALA A 840 19.99 19.83 -5.25
CA ALA A 840 21.43 20.08 -5.20
C ALA A 840 21.82 21.30 -6.06
N ASN A 841 21.28 21.41 -7.26
CA ASN A 841 21.48 22.55 -8.16
C ASN A 841 20.91 23.85 -7.59
N THR A 842 19.73 23.80 -6.99
CA THR A 842 19.10 24.95 -6.35
C THR A 842 19.90 25.41 -5.14
N LEU A 843 20.38 24.49 -4.31
CA LEU A 843 21.27 24.79 -3.19
C LEU A 843 22.59 25.41 -3.67
N ALA A 844 23.17 24.90 -4.76
CA ALA A 844 24.36 25.49 -5.37
C ALA A 844 24.10 26.93 -5.87
N ASN A 845 22.96 27.16 -6.52
CA ASN A 845 22.55 28.49 -6.99
C ASN A 845 22.27 29.46 -5.83
N MET A 846 21.64 28.99 -4.75
CA MET A 846 21.42 29.78 -3.54
C MET A 846 22.73 30.15 -2.86
N HIS A 847 23.71 29.23 -2.81
CA HIS A 847 25.05 29.53 -2.33
C HIS A 847 25.75 30.58 -3.20
N LEU A 848 25.57 30.52 -4.52
CA LEU A 848 26.10 31.53 -5.45
C LEU A 848 25.44 32.90 -5.23
N ALA A 849 24.11 32.95 -5.11
CA ALA A 849 23.36 34.17 -4.83
C ALA A 849 23.78 34.81 -3.50
N ALA A 850 23.87 34.03 -2.42
CA ALA A 850 24.32 34.51 -1.12
C ALA A 850 25.75 35.10 -1.15
N LYS A 851 26.63 34.51 -1.98
CA LYS A 851 27.98 35.06 -2.21
C LYS A 851 27.94 36.37 -2.97
N THR A 852 27.00 36.53 -3.89
CA THR A 852 26.81 37.76 -4.68
C THR A 852 26.24 38.90 -3.82
N ASP A 853 25.28 38.59 -2.94
CA ASP A 853 24.74 39.54 -1.96
C ASP A 853 25.81 40.01 -0.97
N GLN A 854 26.67 39.12 -0.49
CA GLN A 854 27.82 39.50 0.36
C GLN A 854 28.77 40.48 -0.34
N VAL A 855 28.98 40.32 -1.66
CA VAL A 855 29.82 41.23 -2.44
C VAL A 855 29.15 42.60 -2.57
N LEU A 856 27.83 42.64 -2.86
CA LEU A 856 27.06 43.89 -2.94
C LEU A 856 27.08 44.64 -1.60
N ASP A 857 26.90 43.94 -0.49
CA ASP A 857 26.94 44.51 0.86
C ASP A 857 28.30 45.14 1.18
N ASN A 858 29.38 44.51 0.71
CA ASN A 858 30.73 45.03 0.91
C ASN A 858 30.99 46.27 0.04
N VAL A 859 30.49 46.29 -1.20
CA VAL A 859 30.55 47.45 -2.09
C VAL A 859 29.75 48.62 -1.52
N GLN A 860 28.56 48.37 -0.98
CA GLN A 860 27.74 49.40 -0.32
C GLN A 860 28.48 50.04 0.86
N ARG A 861 29.11 49.23 1.72
CA ARG A 861 29.91 49.76 2.84
C ARG A 861 31.14 50.55 2.39
N GLN A 862 31.72 50.21 1.25
CA GLN A 862 32.82 50.98 0.67
C GLN A 862 32.34 52.33 0.12
N LEU A 863 31.17 52.36 -0.52
CA LEU A 863 30.51 53.59 -0.96
C LEU A 863 30.18 54.51 0.21
N ASP A 864 29.58 53.98 1.28
CA ASP A 864 29.21 54.76 2.47
C ASP A 864 30.47 55.34 3.16
N ARG A 865 31.58 54.59 3.19
CA ARG A 865 32.87 55.07 3.69
C ARG A 865 33.47 56.16 2.81
N ALA A 866 33.46 55.97 1.49
CA ALA A 866 33.95 56.97 0.55
C ALA A 866 33.14 58.28 0.65
N GLU A 867 31.82 58.20 0.86
CA GLU A 867 30.96 59.37 1.05
C GLU A 867 31.25 60.09 2.37
N ALA A 868 31.52 59.33 3.45
CA ALA A 868 31.94 59.89 4.73
C ALA A 868 33.31 60.59 4.64
N ASP A 869 34.27 59.97 3.94
CA ASP A 869 35.60 60.55 3.71
C ASP A 869 35.49 61.84 2.88
N MET A 870 34.68 61.86 1.80
CA MET A 870 34.40 63.07 1.00
C MET A 870 33.86 64.22 1.85
N LYS A 871 32.89 63.96 2.74
CA LYS A 871 32.34 64.97 3.66
C LYS A 871 33.36 65.49 4.67
N THR A 872 34.44 64.76 4.91
CA THR A 872 35.51 65.15 5.81
C THR A 872 36.54 66.06 5.13
N TYR A 873 36.68 65.98 3.81
CA TYR A 873 37.55 66.86 3.00
C TYR A 873 36.91 68.20 2.60
N GLU A 874 35.58 68.35 2.72
CA GLU A 874 34.86 69.61 2.46
C GLU A 874 34.81 70.57 3.68
N LYS A 875 35.44 70.22 4.80
CA LYS A 875 35.68 71.09 5.96
C LYS A 875 37.16 71.45 6.06
#